data_AF-A0A832CDF2-F1
#
_entry.id   AF-A0A832CDF2-F1
#
_cell.length_a   1.000
_cell.length_b   1.000
_cell.length_c   1.000
_cell.angle_alpha   90.00
_cell.angle_beta   90.00
_cell.angle_gamma   90.00
#
_symmetry.space_group_name_H-M   'P 1'
#
loop_
_entity.id
_entity.type
_entity.pdbx_description
1 polymer ?
#
loop_
_entity_poly.entity_id
_entity_poly.type
_entity_poly.pdbx_seq_one_letter_code
_entity_poly.pdbx_strand_id
1 'polypeptide(L)'
;MLKSLEQASTSGASALRKARWILAAVLVALALAAASAVLYPRLTGVVAVIRVSGYILTSEDADYYTALIHRAYTDERVGAVVLVVDSFGGSADYVEQVYYSLKQLKTRKPVVAVAVNALSGGYYICAAADYIFAHPTSLVGSIGVIATAPPILIPSEAVLETGPYKLTAFSRLHFFSNLSRALDAFISAVQEGRGERLKASREELSRALVYLGSEALKLGLVDQLGSVEQAVEEAARRTGLLRYTVEELKLPNATVGSLYGWRNVTASLLASLHPPPAVYYIYLPPGQLAEKEAASLQPATGPGRVVVDLSHGNRVSWWSLDALLAELAKLNVTVGFLDTWDRVRRELANASALIVAAPTRPYTSEEVKEVEEFVKRGGVLLLLYDPAYEYIGYEGLSNYITAPINSLASRFGVTFAYGYLYSPSDHFGFYRNVYVRRFTNASVFSGVRELVLLTATAVRSRHEAAWVPSGTILSVAEEPGEYAVAALLNWGNGTVLALGDITLFTEPFCRLADNSAFIRNLARLIANATPARVQVKEQRLERPVLPVGTVKVFEVREDGEAYAMTWRRVGENEVIVETPYYTARYFYVDGKLKEWEADGVKCTYDEPLPEPPFRLARGSSWNYSAGFTLIVEGREYRGLLEGREVVESFENVTALDGRTYFCASIRLELVERFSSGGITVVTITRGYYWVSADAGLVKQSTTTKRSYDSETAGFMTREITLKELRKPASG
;
A
#
# COMPACT_ATOMS: atom_id res chain seq x y z
N MET A 1 -123.21 7.15 27.25
CA MET A 1 -121.91 7.27 27.95
C MET A 1 -120.89 6.17 27.59
N LEU A 2 -121.20 5.20 26.71
CA LEU A 2 -120.29 4.12 26.30
C LEU A 2 -119.67 4.27 24.89
N LYS A 3 -120.00 5.32 24.12
CA LYS A 3 -119.39 5.59 22.79
C LYS A 3 -118.20 6.56 22.81
N SER A 4 -117.86 7.17 23.94
CA SER A 4 -116.78 8.17 24.04
C SER A 4 -115.47 7.63 24.61
N LEU A 5 -115.42 6.36 25.05
CA LEU A 5 -114.21 5.75 25.63
C LEU A 5 -113.44 4.85 24.64
N GLU A 6 -114.01 4.50 23.49
CA GLU A 6 -113.33 3.69 22.46
C GLU A 6 -112.46 4.52 21.49
N GLN A 7 -112.68 5.83 21.38
CA GLN A 7 -111.90 6.71 20.50
C GLN A 7 -110.61 7.29 21.14
N ALA A 8 -110.44 7.16 22.46
CA ALA A 8 -109.22 7.63 23.15
C ALA A 8 -108.10 6.58 23.24
N SER A 9 -108.41 5.29 23.01
CA SER A 9 -107.44 4.18 23.05
C SER A 9 -106.65 4.03 21.74
N THR A 10 -107.25 4.38 20.61
CA THR A 10 -106.66 4.18 19.27
C THR A 10 -105.72 5.31 18.84
N SER A 11 -105.86 6.53 19.38
CA SER A 11 -105.01 7.68 19.02
C SER A 11 -103.61 7.62 19.69
N GLY A 12 -103.54 7.23 20.97
CA GLY A 12 -102.29 7.08 21.73
C GLY A 12 -101.41 5.94 21.21
N ALA A 13 -102.01 4.82 20.79
CA ALA A 13 -101.29 3.71 20.17
C ALA A 13 -100.68 4.08 18.80
N SER A 14 -101.32 4.99 18.04
CA SER A 14 -100.79 5.49 16.77
C SER A 14 -99.62 6.45 16.94
N ALA A 15 -99.68 7.31 17.97
CA ALA A 15 -98.61 8.27 18.30
C ALA A 15 -97.36 7.55 18.82
N LEU A 16 -97.54 6.55 19.69
CA LEU A 16 -96.45 5.67 20.16
C LEU A 16 -95.84 4.82 19.04
N ARG A 17 -96.64 4.34 18.07
CA ARG A 17 -96.12 3.68 16.86
C ARG A 17 -95.27 4.64 16.03
N LYS A 18 -95.74 5.85 15.76
CA LYS A 18 -94.98 6.86 14.99
C LYS A 18 -93.68 7.25 15.70
N ALA A 19 -93.71 7.46 17.02
CA ALA A 19 -92.51 7.76 17.80
C ALA A 19 -91.47 6.62 17.77
N ARG A 20 -91.92 5.35 17.83
CA ARG A 20 -91.03 4.18 17.71
C ARG A 20 -90.39 4.07 16.32
N TRP A 21 -91.14 4.36 15.25
CA TRP A 21 -90.59 4.38 13.89
C TRP A 21 -89.58 5.52 13.68
N ILE A 22 -89.84 6.70 14.25
CA ILE A 22 -88.89 7.83 14.20
C ILE A 22 -87.62 7.49 14.99
N LEU A 23 -87.73 6.96 16.20
CA LEU A 23 -86.57 6.57 17.00
C LEU A 23 -85.76 5.46 16.32
N ALA A 24 -86.43 4.45 15.73
CA ALA A 24 -85.76 3.40 14.95
C ALA A 24 -85.03 3.98 13.73
N ALA A 25 -85.65 4.92 13.00
CA ALA A 25 -85.02 5.58 11.86
C ALA A 25 -83.80 6.42 12.28
N VAL A 26 -83.86 7.13 13.41
CA VAL A 26 -82.74 7.89 13.97
C VAL A 26 -81.60 6.95 14.41
N LEU A 27 -81.92 5.84 15.08
CA LEU A 27 -80.92 4.85 15.48
C LEU A 27 -80.27 4.17 14.26
N VAL A 28 -81.03 3.88 13.20
CA VAL A 28 -80.48 3.35 11.94
C VAL A 28 -79.62 4.39 11.25
N ALA A 29 -80.04 5.66 11.21
CA ALA A 29 -79.24 6.74 10.64
C ALA A 29 -77.94 6.97 11.41
N LEU A 30 -77.98 6.91 12.75
CA LEU A 30 -76.79 7.00 13.61
C LEU A 30 -75.88 5.77 13.44
N ALA A 31 -76.45 4.57 13.32
CA ALA A 31 -75.69 3.35 13.05
C ALA A 31 -75.03 3.39 11.66
N LEU A 32 -75.73 3.90 10.64
CA LEU A 32 -75.18 4.09 9.29
C LEU A 32 -74.12 5.20 9.26
N ALA A 33 -74.32 6.30 10.00
CA ALA A 33 -73.33 7.36 10.12
C ALA A 33 -72.08 6.90 10.87
N ALA A 34 -72.23 6.13 11.95
CA ALA A 34 -71.12 5.51 12.67
C ALA A 34 -70.42 4.44 11.84
N ALA A 35 -71.17 3.58 11.13
CA ALA A 35 -70.61 2.61 10.20
C ALA A 35 -69.85 3.31 9.06
N SER A 36 -70.39 4.38 8.48
CA SER A 36 -69.73 5.21 7.48
C SER A 36 -68.46 5.87 8.05
N ALA A 37 -68.50 6.46 9.25
CA ALA A 37 -67.32 7.05 9.87
C ALA A 37 -66.21 6.03 10.16
N VAL A 38 -66.53 4.74 10.35
CA VAL A 38 -65.58 3.65 10.54
C VAL A 38 -65.13 3.01 9.21
N LEU A 39 -66.00 2.92 8.21
CA LEU A 39 -65.75 2.30 6.90
C LEU A 39 -65.12 3.27 5.88
N TYR A 40 -65.47 4.55 5.90
CA TYR A 40 -65.01 5.53 4.92
C TYR A 40 -63.48 5.74 4.97
N PRO A 41 -62.81 5.86 6.13
CA PRO A 41 -61.36 5.90 6.21
C PRO A 41 -60.68 4.61 5.76
N ARG A 42 -61.38 3.47 5.80
CA ARG A 42 -60.86 2.18 5.31
C ARG A 42 -60.95 2.03 3.79
N LEU A 43 -61.76 2.86 3.12
CA LEU A 43 -61.96 2.82 1.66
C LEU A 43 -61.10 3.86 0.93
N THR A 44 -60.63 4.91 1.63
CA THR A 44 -59.82 6.02 1.09
C THR A 44 -58.49 6.17 1.83
N GLY A 45 -57.36 6.23 1.13
CA GLY A 45 -56.05 6.40 1.77
C GLY A 45 -54.90 6.70 0.81
N VAL A 46 -53.68 6.71 1.31
CA VAL A 46 -52.45 6.97 0.53
C VAL A 46 -51.65 5.67 0.38
N VAL A 47 -51.22 5.38 -0.85
CA VAL A 47 -50.13 4.43 -1.10
C VAL A 47 -48.84 5.24 -1.19
N ALA A 48 -47.97 5.08 -0.20
CA ALA A 48 -46.72 5.83 -0.16
C ALA A 48 -45.66 5.11 -0.99
N VAL A 49 -44.94 5.85 -1.84
CA VAL A 49 -43.81 5.33 -2.63
C VAL A 49 -42.51 5.80 -1.99
N ILE A 50 -41.63 4.85 -1.66
CA ILE A 50 -40.27 5.11 -1.21
C ILE A 50 -39.32 4.57 -2.29
N ARG A 51 -38.49 5.44 -2.85
CA ARG A 51 -37.46 5.05 -3.83
C ARG A 51 -36.11 4.93 -3.15
N VAL A 52 -35.50 3.76 -3.24
CA VAL A 52 -34.12 3.51 -2.80
C VAL A 52 -33.25 3.45 -4.05
N SER A 53 -32.39 4.45 -4.23
CA SER A 53 -31.57 4.61 -5.43
C SER A 53 -30.09 4.72 -5.06
N GLY A 54 -29.25 3.96 -5.74
CA GLY A 54 -27.81 3.94 -5.49
C GLY A 54 -27.41 3.07 -4.29
N TYR A 55 -26.21 3.31 -3.77
CA TYR A 55 -25.67 2.55 -2.64
C TYR A 55 -26.06 3.16 -1.29
N ILE A 56 -26.11 2.32 -0.25
CA ILE A 56 -26.31 2.74 1.15
C ILE A 56 -24.95 2.61 1.87
N LEU A 57 -24.11 3.64 1.84
CA LEU A 57 -22.70 3.55 2.29
C LEU A 57 -22.39 4.35 3.55
N THR A 58 -23.27 5.25 3.94
CA THR A 58 -23.08 6.18 5.06
C THR A 58 -24.25 6.13 6.02
N SER A 59 -24.03 6.62 7.24
CA SER A 59 -25.09 6.85 8.23
C SER A 59 -26.18 7.75 7.66
N GLU A 60 -25.79 8.78 6.90
CA GLU A 60 -26.71 9.73 6.29
C GLU A 60 -27.62 9.06 5.25
N ASP A 61 -27.11 8.10 4.46
CA ASP A 61 -27.93 7.31 3.53
C ASP A 61 -28.96 6.46 4.31
N ALA A 62 -28.51 5.77 5.36
CA ALA A 62 -29.37 4.93 6.18
C ALA A 62 -30.44 5.74 6.92
N ASP A 63 -30.04 6.86 7.54
CA ASP A 63 -30.92 7.76 8.28
C ASP A 63 -31.96 8.41 7.37
N TYR A 64 -31.58 8.77 6.14
CA TYR A 64 -32.52 9.26 5.14
C TYR A 64 -33.64 8.24 4.87
N TYR A 65 -33.29 6.99 4.56
CA TYR A 65 -34.29 5.97 4.24
C TYR A 65 -35.11 5.56 5.47
N THR A 66 -34.48 5.40 6.64
CA THR A 66 -35.21 5.07 7.87
C THR A 66 -36.16 6.18 8.30
N ALA A 67 -35.83 7.46 8.09
CA ALA A 67 -36.74 8.56 8.35
C ALA A 67 -37.96 8.57 7.40
N LEU A 68 -37.77 8.22 6.11
CA LEU A 68 -38.89 8.03 5.18
C LEU A 68 -39.79 6.87 5.59
N ILE A 69 -39.19 5.73 5.98
CA ILE A 69 -39.92 4.55 6.46
C ILE A 69 -40.68 4.88 7.75
N HIS A 70 -40.06 5.61 8.68
CA HIS A 70 -40.69 6.05 9.92
C HIS A 70 -41.87 7.00 9.65
N ARG A 71 -41.72 7.96 8.72
CA ARG A 71 -42.84 8.82 8.28
C ARG A 71 -43.99 7.98 7.73
N ALA A 72 -43.70 7.01 6.87
CA ALA A 72 -44.70 6.09 6.34
C ALA A 72 -45.36 5.25 7.46
N TYR A 73 -44.60 4.86 8.49
CA TYR A 73 -45.10 4.12 9.65
C TYR A 73 -46.08 4.95 10.50
N THR A 74 -45.75 6.21 10.78
CA THR A 74 -46.51 7.07 11.69
C THR A 74 -47.69 7.80 11.04
N ASP A 75 -47.66 8.04 9.74
CA ASP A 75 -48.74 8.77 9.05
C ASP A 75 -49.96 7.86 8.86
N GLU A 76 -51.03 8.07 9.63
CA GLU A 76 -52.26 7.27 9.58
C GLU A 76 -52.96 7.32 8.20
N ARG A 77 -52.66 8.32 7.37
CA ARG A 77 -53.21 8.40 6.00
C ARG A 77 -52.59 7.36 5.07
N VAL A 78 -51.36 6.92 5.36
CA VAL A 78 -50.64 5.92 4.59
C VAL A 78 -51.17 4.53 4.95
N GLY A 79 -51.84 3.88 4.00
CA GLY A 79 -52.44 2.55 4.18
C GLY A 79 -51.55 1.39 3.71
N ALA A 80 -50.62 1.66 2.78
CA ALA A 80 -49.63 0.69 2.30
C ALA A 80 -48.40 1.42 1.72
N VAL A 81 -47.29 0.70 1.57
CA VAL A 81 -46.03 1.24 1.05
C VAL A 81 -45.55 0.45 -0.16
N VAL A 82 -45.17 1.15 -1.22
CA VAL A 82 -44.43 0.59 -2.35
C VAL A 82 -42.97 1.01 -2.24
N LEU A 83 -42.07 0.03 -2.13
CA LEU A 83 -40.62 0.21 -2.08
C LEU A 83 -40.03 -0.04 -3.46
N VAL A 84 -39.63 1.01 -4.18
CA VAL A 84 -38.96 0.86 -5.49
C VAL A 84 -37.46 0.85 -5.26
N VAL A 85 -36.80 -0.28 -5.58
CA VAL A 85 -35.37 -0.49 -5.31
C VAL A 85 -34.60 -0.55 -6.62
N ASP A 86 -33.67 0.40 -6.76
CA ASP A 86 -32.66 0.49 -7.80
C ASP A 86 -31.29 0.68 -7.12
N SER A 87 -30.81 -0.39 -6.50
CA SER A 87 -29.64 -0.41 -5.63
C SER A 87 -28.82 -1.69 -5.82
N PHE A 88 -27.49 -1.51 -5.89
CA PHE A 88 -26.52 -2.60 -5.90
C PHE A 88 -26.01 -2.96 -4.49
N GLY A 89 -26.58 -2.39 -3.42
CA GLY A 89 -26.26 -2.73 -2.05
C GLY A 89 -25.64 -1.59 -1.25
N GLY A 90 -24.73 -1.92 -0.34
CA GLY A 90 -24.20 -0.95 0.61
C GLY A 90 -23.37 -1.59 1.71
N SER A 91 -23.06 -0.80 2.74
CA SER A 91 -22.49 -1.30 3.98
C SER A 91 -23.49 -2.22 4.68
N ALA A 92 -23.05 -3.39 5.14
CA ALA A 92 -23.94 -4.41 5.67
C ALA A 92 -24.77 -3.91 6.87
N ASP A 93 -24.16 -3.16 7.79
CA ASP A 93 -24.80 -2.56 8.95
C ASP A 93 -25.86 -1.50 8.57
N TYR A 94 -25.55 -0.60 7.65
CA TYR A 94 -26.50 0.41 7.17
C TYR A 94 -27.67 -0.19 6.38
N VAL A 95 -27.41 -1.22 5.59
CA VAL A 95 -28.45 -2.01 4.90
C VAL A 95 -29.35 -2.70 5.91
N GLU A 96 -28.77 -3.33 6.94
CA GLU A 96 -29.52 -4.00 8.02
C GLU A 96 -30.39 -3.01 8.81
N GLN A 97 -29.91 -1.79 9.07
CA GLN A 97 -30.70 -0.72 9.70
C GLN A 97 -31.98 -0.40 8.90
N VAL A 98 -31.87 -0.28 7.57
CA VAL A 98 -33.03 -0.06 6.68
C VAL A 98 -33.94 -1.29 6.66
N TYR A 99 -33.36 -2.49 6.57
CA TYR A 99 -34.10 -3.76 6.60
C TYR A 99 -34.95 -3.92 7.86
N TYR A 100 -34.38 -3.69 9.05
CA TYR A 100 -35.11 -3.79 10.31
C TYR A 100 -36.23 -2.75 10.41
N SER A 101 -36.01 -1.53 9.90
CA SER A 101 -37.05 -0.50 9.81
C SER A 101 -38.21 -0.93 8.90
N LEU A 102 -37.91 -1.56 7.76
CA LEU A 102 -38.93 -2.13 6.87
C LEU A 102 -39.68 -3.30 7.51
N LYS A 103 -39.00 -4.18 8.26
CA LYS A 103 -39.65 -5.25 9.03
C LYS A 103 -40.63 -4.69 10.05
N GLN A 104 -40.24 -3.64 10.78
CA GLN A 104 -41.14 -2.97 11.72
C GLN A 104 -42.33 -2.32 11.00
N LEU A 105 -42.11 -1.69 9.85
CA LEU A 105 -43.19 -1.11 9.06
C LEU A 105 -44.21 -2.18 8.63
N LYS A 106 -43.71 -3.32 8.15
CA LYS A 106 -44.51 -4.45 7.68
C LYS A 106 -45.43 -5.04 8.75
N THR A 107 -45.10 -4.93 10.05
CA THR A 107 -46.00 -5.41 11.10
C THR A 107 -47.30 -4.60 11.20
N ARG A 108 -47.35 -3.41 10.60
CA ARG A 108 -48.50 -2.50 10.65
C ARG A 108 -49.13 -2.24 9.29
N LYS A 109 -48.31 -2.12 8.24
CA LYS A 109 -48.74 -1.70 6.90
C LYS A 109 -48.13 -2.61 5.85
N PRO A 110 -48.90 -3.10 4.86
CA PRO A 110 -48.34 -3.91 3.78
C PRO A 110 -47.23 -3.17 3.03
N VAL A 111 -46.13 -3.87 2.75
CA VAL A 111 -44.99 -3.39 1.99
C VAL A 111 -44.85 -4.22 0.71
N VAL A 112 -44.97 -3.60 -0.45
CA VAL A 112 -44.74 -4.23 -1.77
C VAL A 112 -43.49 -3.64 -2.39
N ALA A 113 -42.52 -4.47 -2.75
CA ALA A 113 -41.28 -4.03 -3.38
C ALA A 113 -41.34 -4.16 -4.91
N VAL A 114 -40.60 -3.29 -5.59
CA VAL A 114 -40.28 -3.41 -7.02
C VAL A 114 -38.77 -3.41 -7.16
N ALA A 115 -38.20 -4.57 -7.49
CA ALA A 115 -36.78 -4.74 -7.75
C ALA A 115 -36.47 -4.31 -9.20
N VAL A 116 -36.12 -3.03 -9.40
CA VAL A 116 -35.64 -2.52 -10.70
C VAL A 116 -34.24 -3.10 -10.96
N ASN A 117 -33.30 -2.75 -10.09
CA ASN A 117 -32.07 -3.49 -9.85
C ASN A 117 -31.96 -3.67 -8.34
N ALA A 118 -32.02 -4.91 -7.86
CA ALA A 118 -31.91 -5.20 -6.44
C ALA A 118 -30.84 -6.27 -6.27
N LEU A 119 -29.59 -5.83 -6.09
CA LEU A 119 -28.45 -6.71 -5.87
C LEU A 119 -27.90 -6.53 -4.46
N SER A 120 -27.42 -7.62 -3.85
CA SER A 120 -26.80 -7.64 -2.53
C SER A 120 -27.67 -6.91 -1.50
N GLY A 121 -27.17 -5.87 -0.84
CA GLY A 121 -27.96 -5.09 0.12
C GLY A 121 -29.29 -4.52 -0.42
N GLY A 122 -29.37 -4.24 -1.72
CA GLY A 122 -30.62 -3.84 -2.37
C GLY A 122 -31.66 -4.97 -2.37
N TYR A 123 -31.22 -6.21 -2.61
CA TYR A 123 -32.10 -7.37 -2.46
C TYR A 123 -32.39 -7.71 -0.99
N TYR A 124 -31.43 -7.48 -0.09
CA TYR A 124 -31.60 -7.67 1.34
C TYR A 124 -32.83 -6.89 1.85
N ILE A 125 -32.94 -5.60 1.51
CA ILE A 125 -34.11 -4.79 1.90
C ILE A 125 -35.40 -5.21 1.18
N CYS A 126 -35.34 -5.68 -0.09
CA CYS A 126 -36.50 -6.24 -0.78
C CYS A 126 -37.05 -7.47 -0.05
N ALA A 127 -36.18 -8.30 0.54
CA ALA A 127 -36.59 -9.49 1.29
C ALA A 127 -37.46 -9.16 2.53
N ALA A 128 -37.44 -7.91 3.03
CA ALA A 128 -38.35 -7.49 4.09
C ALA A 128 -39.81 -7.38 3.61
N ALA A 129 -40.07 -7.16 2.32
CA ALA A 129 -41.40 -6.88 1.79
C ALA A 129 -42.36 -8.09 1.88
N ASP A 130 -43.66 -7.83 1.81
CA ASP A 130 -44.71 -8.86 1.69
C ASP A 130 -44.71 -9.50 0.29
N TYR A 131 -44.46 -8.69 -0.74
CA TYR A 131 -44.52 -9.10 -2.14
C TYR A 131 -43.50 -8.32 -2.96
N ILE A 132 -42.86 -8.97 -3.93
CA ILE A 132 -41.77 -8.40 -4.73
C ILE A 132 -42.09 -8.57 -6.21
N PHE A 133 -42.20 -7.44 -6.92
CA PHE A 133 -42.23 -7.38 -8.38
C PHE A 133 -40.82 -7.18 -8.94
N ALA A 134 -40.60 -7.61 -10.19
CA ALA A 134 -39.41 -7.26 -10.97
C ALA A 134 -39.76 -7.13 -12.46
N HIS A 135 -38.96 -6.41 -13.23
CA HIS A 135 -39.04 -6.49 -14.69
C HIS A 135 -38.38 -7.79 -15.18
N PRO A 136 -38.74 -8.32 -16.38
CA PRO A 136 -38.14 -9.55 -16.90
C PRO A 136 -36.61 -9.53 -16.95
N THR A 137 -36.03 -8.36 -17.20
CA THR A 137 -34.57 -8.11 -17.32
C THR A 137 -33.97 -7.39 -16.12
N SER A 138 -34.72 -7.21 -15.03
CA SER A 138 -34.18 -6.67 -13.77
C SER A 138 -33.06 -7.55 -13.24
N LEU A 139 -32.04 -6.95 -12.64
CA LEU A 139 -30.98 -7.69 -11.97
C LEU A 139 -31.36 -7.92 -10.51
N VAL A 140 -31.47 -9.19 -10.11
CA VAL A 140 -31.90 -9.60 -8.77
C VAL A 140 -30.93 -10.63 -8.19
N GLY A 141 -30.67 -10.58 -6.88
CA GLY A 141 -29.84 -11.56 -6.21
C GLY A 141 -28.53 -10.96 -5.73
N SER A 142 -27.39 -11.55 -6.10
CA SER A 142 -26.09 -11.26 -5.50
C SER A 142 -26.13 -11.41 -3.97
N ILE A 143 -26.75 -12.51 -3.52
CA ILE A 143 -26.90 -12.82 -2.09
C ILE A 143 -25.54 -13.32 -1.60
N GLY A 144 -24.77 -12.39 -1.05
CA GLY A 144 -23.39 -12.63 -0.69
C GLY A 144 -22.81 -11.43 0.05
N VAL A 145 -21.68 -11.65 0.70
CA VAL A 145 -20.95 -10.63 1.44
C VAL A 145 -19.51 -10.63 0.95
N ILE A 146 -18.98 -9.44 0.69
CA ILE A 146 -17.56 -9.23 0.43
C ILE A 146 -17.00 -8.36 1.54
N ALA A 147 -15.75 -8.60 1.92
CA ALA A 147 -15.07 -7.79 2.92
C ALA A 147 -13.57 -7.72 2.64
N THR A 148 -12.94 -6.64 3.09
CA THR A 148 -11.48 -6.55 3.16
C THR A 148 -11.03 -7.16 4.48
N ALA A 149 -10.12 -8.12 4.41
CA ALA A 149 -9.56 -8.74 5.62
C ALA A 149 -8.78 -7.74 6.47
N PRO A 150 -8.74 -7.92 7.80
CA PRO A 150 -7.89 -7.12 8.69
C PRO A 150 -6.44 -7.10 8.18
N PRO A 151 -5.78 -5.94 8.18
CA PRO A 151 -4.39 -5.85 7.73
C PRO A 151 -3.47 -6.56 8.73
N ILE A 152 -2.26 -6.89 8.29
CA ILE A 152 -1.20 -7.31 9.21
C ILE A 152 -0.63 -6.04 9.83
N LEU A 153 -0.61 -5.99 11.15
CA LEU A 153 -0.12 -4.83 11.89
C LEU A 153 1.40 -4.78 11.84
N ILE A 154 1.94 -3.67 11.35
CA ILE A 154 3.31 -3.26 11.61
C ILE A 154 3.29 -2.53 12.96
N PRO A 155 3.93 -3.08 14.00
CA PRO A 155 3.92 -2.47 15.32
C PRO A 155 4.77 -1.20 15.37
N SER A 156 4.58 -0.36 16.38
CA SER A 156 5.36 0.86 16.62
C SER A 156 5.74 0.95 18.09
N GLU A 157 6.93 1.46 18.39
CA GLU A 157 7.34 1.77 19.78
C GLU A 157 6.74 3.09 20.29
N ALA A 158 6.23 3.96 19.39
CA ALA A 158 5.63 5.24 19.75
C ALA A 158 4.12 5.14 20.04
N VAL A 159 3.42 4.26 19.32
CA VAL A 159 1.99 4.00 19.50
C VAL A 159 1.81 2.64 20.17
N LEU A 160 1.28 2.66 21.40
CA LEU A 160 1.07 1.47 22.23
C LEU A 160 -0.43 1.15 22.36
N GLU A 161 -0.83 -0.02 21.86
CA GLU A 161 -2.18 -0.57 21.95
C GLU A 161 -2.29 -1.65 23.04
N THR A 162 -3.29 -1.64 23.92
CA THR A 162 -3.34 -2.60 25.06
C THR A 162 -3.68 -4.05 24.67
N GLY A 163 -3.72 -4.39 23.38
CA GLY A 163 -3.97 -5.75 22.93
C GLY A 163 -3.78 -5.95 21.43
N PRO A 164 -3.46 -7.18 20.99
CA PRO A 164 -2.99 -7.49 19.63
C PRO A 164 -3.99 -7.13 18.52
N TYR A 165 -5.29 -7.12 18.84
CA TYR A 165 -6.35 -6.82 17.88
C TYR A 165 -6.98 -5.44 18.08
N LYS A 166 -6.46 -4.62 18.99
CA LYS A 166 -7.02 -3.30 19.30
C LYS A 166 -7.00 -2.38 18.07
N LEU A 167 -5.99 -2.50 17.22
CA LEU A 167 -5.85 -1.68 16.01
C LEU A 167 -6.45 -2.36 14.77
N THR A 168 -6.36 -3.68 14.66
CA THR A 168 -6.92 -4.43 13.51
C THR A 168 -8.42 -4.74 13.64
N ALA A 169 -9.01 -4.47 14.81
CA ALA A 169 -10.36 -4.83 15.26
C ALA A 169 -10.68 -6.33 15.34
N PHE A 170 -10.12 -7.12 14.43
CA PHE A 170 -10.35 -8.56 14.33
C PHE A 170 -9.03 -9.32 14.21
N SER A 171 -9.05 -10.57 14.67
CA SER A 171 -8.10 -11.59 14.24
C SER A 171 -8.25 -11.81 12.75
N ARG A 172 -7.14 -11.92 12.02
CA ARG A 172 -7.15 -12.16 10.58
C ARG A 172 -7.59 -13.59 10.30
N LEU A 173 -7.13 -14.55 11.11
CA LEU A 173 -7.54 -15.95 11.01
C LEU A 173 -9.03 -16.15 11.31
N HIS A 174 -9.57 -15.50 12.34
CA HIS A 174 -10.98 -15.65 12.70
C HIS A 174 -11.93 -14.83 11.80
N PHE A 175 -11.42 -13.86 11.05
CA PHE A 175 -12.23 -13.00 10.18
C PHE A 175 -12.99 -13.80 9.10
N PHE A 176 -12.42 -14.90 8.60
CA PHE A 176 -13.11 -15.77 7.65
C PHE A 176 -14.43 -16.31 8.23
N SER A 177 -14.42 -16.74 9.50
CA SER A 177 -15.64 -17.17 10.18
C SER A 177 -16.63 -16.03 10.42
N ASN A 178 -16.15 -14.80 10.63
CA ASN A 178 -17.02 -13.63 10.75
C ASN A 178 -17.73 -13.34 9.43
N LEU A 179 -17.02 -13.43 8.30
CA LEU A 179 -17.61 -13.27 6.98
C LEU A 179 -18.64 -14.37 6.68
N SER A 180 -18.36 -15.63 7.06
CA SER A 180 -19.35 -16.72 6.97
C SER A 180 -20.61 -16.43 7.79
N ARG A 181 -20.48 -15.90 9.02
CA ARG A 181 -21.65 -15.52 9.84
C ARG A 181 -22.48 -14.40 9.21
N ALA A 182 -21.83 -13.42 8.56
CA ALA A 182 -22.53 -12.37 7.84
C ALA A 182 -23.30 -12.93 6.62
N LEU A 183 -22.69 -13.87 5.88
CA LEU A 183 -23.39 -14.59 4.81
C LEU A 183 -24.59 -15.37 5.35
N ASP A 184 -24.42 -16.06 6.48
CA ASP A 184 -25.49 -16.82 7.12
C ASP A 184 -26.67 -15.91 7.48
N ALA A 185 -26.39 -14.74 8.07
CA ALA A 185 -27.41 -13.75 8.40
C ALA A 185 -28.18 -13.27 7.16
N PHE A 186 -27.49 -12.99 6.04
CA PHE A 186 -28.14 -12.59 4.80
C PHE A 186 -29.01 -13.73 4.23
N ILE A 187 -28.49 -14.96 4.13
CA ILE A 187 -29.29 -16.09 3.66
C ILE A 187 -30.50 -16.30 4.55
N SER A 188 -30.35 -16.19 5.87
CA SER A 188 -31.46 -16.29 6.82
C SER A 188 -32.50 -15.20 6.62
N ALA A 189 -32.10 -13.95 6.37
CA ALA A 189 -33.03 -12.86 6.07
C ALA A 189 -33.85 -13.13 4.79
N VAL A 190 -33.22 -13.72 3.77
CA VAL A 190 -33.90 -14.15 2.53
C VAL A 190 -34.85 -15.32 2.79
N GLN A 191 -34.40 -16.35 3.51
CA GLN A 191 -35.22 -17.50 3.85
C GLN A 191 -36.44 -17.10 4.68
N GLU A 192 -36.27 -16.23 5.67
CA GLU A 192 -37.36 -15.70 6.49
C GLU A 192 -38.33 -14.85 5.64
N GLY A 193 -37.82 -13.93 4.82
CA GLY A 193 -38.65 -13.03 4.03
C GLY A 193 -39.45 -13.72 2.94
N ARG A 194 -38.86 -14.73 2.29
CA ARG A 194 -39.48 -15.45 1.18
C ARG A 194 -40.34 -16.63 1.66
N GLY A 195 -39.96 -17.30 2.75
CA GLY A 195 -40.70 -18.44 3.31
C GLY A 195 -40.85 -19.58 2.30
N GLU A 196 -42.03 -20.21 2.27
CA GLU A 196 -42.36 -21.31 1.34
C GLU A 196 -42.27 -20.92 -0.14
N ARG A 197 -42.26 -19.63 -0.46
CA ARG A 197 -42.15 -19.14 -1.83
C ARG A 197 -40.74 -19.33 -2.40
N LEU A 198 -39.74 -19.42 -1.53
CA LEU A 198 -38.34 -19.62 -1.93
C LEU A 198 -38.15 -21.04 -2.45
N LYS A 199 -37.67 -21.17 -3.69
CA LYS A 199 -37.36 -22.46 -4.32
C LYS A 199 -35.87 -22.71 -4.45
N ALA A 200 -35.07 -21.64 -4.49
CA ALA A 200 -33.62 -21.75 -4.46
C ALA A 200 -33.14 -22.41 -3.16
N SER A 201 -32.23 -23.38 -3.29
CA SER A 201 -31.61 -24.00 -2.13
C SER A 201 -30.61 -23.05 -1.47
N ARG A 202 -30.22 -23.35 -0.23
CA ARG A 202 -29.18 -22.59 0.47
C ARG A 202 -27.86 -22.58 -0.33
N GLU A 203 -27.50 -23.70 -0.94
CA GLU A 203 -26.31 -23.84 -1.78
C GLU A 203 -26.40 -22.90 -2.99
N GLU A 204 -27.56 -22.81 -3.64
CA GLU A 204 -27.76 -21.90 -4.77
C GLU A 204 -27.65 -20.42 -4.35
N LEU A 205 -28.24 -20.06 -3.22
CA LEU A 205 -28.10 -18.70 -2.68
C LEU A 205 -26.66 -18.36 -2.33
N SER A 206 -25.91 -19.30 -1.75
CA SER A 206 -24.53 -19.07 -1.29
C SER A 206 -23.51 -18.81 -2.41
N ARG A 207 -23.89 -19.06 -3.67
CA ARG A 207 -23.06 -18.76 -4.86
C ARG A 207 -23.02 -17.28 -5.22
N ALA A 208 -23.86 -16.44 -4.60
CA ALA A 208 -23.94 -15.00 -4.85
C ALA A 208 -24.17 -14.62 -6.34
N LEU A 209 -24.87 -15.47 -7.09
CA LEU A 209 -25.17 -15.20 -8.51
C LEU A 209 -26.17 -14.05 -8.66
N VAL A 210 -26.05 -13.34 -9.78
CA VAL A 210 -27.05 -12.39 -10.28
C VAL A 210 -27.98 -13.14 -11.23
N TYR A 211 -29.28 -12.91 -11.08
CA TYR A 211 -30.33 -13.51 -11.89
C TYR A 211 -31.12 -12.41 -12.59
N LEU A 212 -31.58 -12.70 -13.81
CA LEU A 212 -32.61 -11.87 -14.44
C LEU A 212 -33.93 -12.02 -13.68
N GLY A 213 -34.79 -11.00 -13.68
CA GLY A 213 -36.08 -11.05 -12.98
C GLY A 213 -36.93 -12.27 -13.37
N SER A 214 -36.88 -12.66 -14.65
CA SER A 214 -37.54 -13.89 -15.15
C SER A 214 -37.00 -15.19 -14.56
N GLU A 215 -35.72 -15.24 -14.18
CA GLU A 215 -35.09 -16.37 -13.49
C GLU A 215 -35.33 -16.31 -11.98
N ALA A 216 -35.23 -15.11 -11.41
CA ALA A 216 -35.53 -14.83 -10.02
C ALA A 216 -36.95 -15.27 -9.64
N LEU A 217 -37.92 -15.14 -10.56
CA LEU A 217 -39.29 -15.64 -10.38
C LEU A 217 -39.31 -17.17 -10.26
N LYS A 218 -38.56 -17.88 -11.12
CA LYS A 218 -38.48 -19.35 -11.08
C LYS A 218 -37.86 -19.85 -9.78
N LEU A 219 -36.88 -19.10 -9.26
CA LEU A 219 -36.18 -19.38 -7.99
C LEU A 219 -36.96 -18.94 -6.74
N GLY A 220 -38.07 -18.21 -6.91
CA GLY A 220 -38.86 -17.68 -5.79
C GLY A 220 -38.24 -16.48 -5.09
N LEU A 221 -37.24 -15.84 -5.69
CA LEU A 221 -36.63 -14.60 -5.22
C LEU A 221 -37.55 -13.39 -5.43
N VAL A 222 -38.41 -13.44 -6.45
CA VAL A 222 -39.51 -12.49 -6.65
C VAL A 222 -40.82 -13.23 -6.80
N ASP A 223 -41.93 -12.52 -6.63
CA ASP A 223 -43.26 -13.09 -6.67
C ASP A 223 -43.92 -12.97 -8.04
N GLN A 224 -43.65 -11.88 -8.77
CA GLN A 224 -44.27 -11.61 -10.06
C GLN A 224 -43.41 -10.72 -10.94
N LEU A 225 -43.56 -10.85 -12.25
CA LEU A 225 -43.03 -9.87 -13.21
C LEU A 225 -44.06 -8.75 -13.41
N GLY A 226 -43.64 -7.50 -13.26
CA GLY A 226 -44.56 -6.37 -13.40
C GLY A 226 -43.94 -5.01 -13.14
N SER A 227 -44.75 -3.96 -13.33
CA SER A 227 -44.35 -2.56 -13.21
C SER A 227 -44.64 -1.98 -11.82
N VAL A 228 -44.20 -0.73 -11.61
CA VAL A 228 -44.48 0.01 -10.36
C VAL A 228 -45.98 0.25 -10.16
N GLU A 229 -46.72 0.49 -11.24
CA GLU A 229 -48.17 0.68 -11.22
C GLU A 229 -48.88 -0.58 -10.69
N GLN A 230 -48.45 -1.77 -11.13
CA GLN A 230 -48.98 -3.04 -10.65
C GLN A 230 -48.64 -3.29 -9.18
N ALA A 231 -47.46 -2.84 -8.72
CA ALA A 231 -47.10 -2.90 -7.31
C ALA A 231 -47.95 -1.97 -6.44
N VAL A 232 -48.32 -0.79 -6.94
CA VAL A 232 -49.26 0.13 -6.28
C VAL A 232 -50.64 -0.51 -6.16
N GLU A 233 -51.14 -1.13 -7.22
CA GLU A 233 -52.42 -1.84 -7.20
C GLU A 233 -52.41 -3.00 -6.20
N GLU A 234 -51.33 -3.80 -6.16
CA GLU A 234 -51.16 -4.90 -5.21
C GLU A 234 -51.06 -4.39 -3.77
N ALA A 235 -50.35 -3.29 -3.53
CA ALA A 235 -50.26 -2.66 -2.22
C ALA A 235 -51.63 -2.19 -1.73
N ALA A 236 -52.39 -1.49 -2.58
CA ALA A 236 -53.75 -1.05 -2.27
C ALA A 236 -54.69 -2.23 -1.99
N ARG A 237 -54.59 -3.30 -2.78
CA ARG A 237 -55.40 -4.52 -2.61
C ARG A 237 -55.14 -5.21 -1.27
N ARG A 238 -53.89 -5.29 -0.82
CA ARG A 238 -53.50 -5.91 0.47
C ARG A 238 -54.05 -5.18 1.69
N THR A 239 -54.32 -3.88 1.57
CA THR A 239 -54.89 -3.06 2.65
C THR A 239 -56.39 -2.79 2.49
N GLY A 240 -56.98 -3.18 1.35
CA GLY A 240 -58.42 -3.02 1.08
C GLY A 240 -58.84 -1.62 0.61
N LEU A 241 -57.90 -0.81 0.11
CA LEU A 241 -58.18 0.53 -0.39
C LEU A 241 -58.88 0.48 -1.76
N LEU A 242 -60.05 1.12 -1.88
CA LEU A 242 -60.81 1.21 -3.14
C LEU A 242 -60.57 2.52 -3.89
N ARG A 243 -60.25 3.58 -3.15
CA ARG A 243 -59.86 4.89 -3.68
C ARG A 243 -58.58 5.32 -2.99
N TYR A 244 -57.56 5.67 -3.74
CA TYR A 244 -56.30 6.07 -3.12
C TYR A 244 -55.57 7.09 -3.97
N THR A 245 -54.69 7.84 -3.32
CA THR A 245 -53.69 8.66 -4.00
C THR A 245 -52.32 8.03 -3.80
N VAL A 246 -51.43 8.25 -4.76
CA VAL A 246 -50.04 7.82 -4.68
C VAL A 246 -49.21 9.03 -4.28
N GLU A 247 -48.46 8.93 -3.19
CA GLU A 247 -47.56 9.99 -2.71
C GLU A 247 -46.13 9.46 -2.64
N GLU A 248 -45.20 10.08 -3.36
CA GLU A 248 -43.78 9.80 -3.19
C GLU A 248 -43.25 10.55 -1.96
N LEU A 249 -42.68 9.82 -1.00
CA LEU A 249 -42.16 10.42 0.22
C LEU A 249 -40.75 11.00 0.00
N LYS A 250 -40.56 12.24 0.45
CA LYS A 250 -39.28 12.97 0.45
C LYS A 250 -39.08 13.70 1.78
N LEU A 251 -37.83 13.83 2.24
CA LEU A 251 -37.48 14.65 3.39
C LEU A 251 -37.21 16.11 2.96
N PRO A 252 -37.63 17.12 3.74
CA PRO A 252 -37.18 18.51 3.54
C PRO A 252 -35.69 18.64 3.86
N ASN A 253 -34.93 19.38 3.03
CA ASN A 253 -33.49 19.68 3.13
C ASN A 253 -32.84 19.38 4.50
N ALA A 254 -32.30 18.17 4.67
CA ALA A 254 -31.46 17.83 5.80
C ALA A 254 -30.03 18.32 5.49
N THR A 255 -29.57 19.35 6.21
CA THR A 255 -28.15 19.70 6.29
C THR A 255 -27.70 19.40 7.71
N VAL A 256 -27.00 18.27 7.88
CA VAL A 256 -26.28 17.97 9.12
C VAL A 256 -24.84 18.37 8.89
N GLY A 257 -24.37 19.40 9.61
CA GLY A 257 -22.99 19.83 9.59
C GLY A 257 -22.09 18.78 10.27
N SER A 258 -21.10 18.28 9.54
CA SER A 258 -20.12 17.34 10.06
C SER A 258 -19.21 18.02 11.09
N LEU A 259 -19.39 17.70 12.37
CA LEU A 259 -18.32 17.80 13.35
C LEU A 259 -17.43 16.56 13.15
N TYR A 260 -16.25 16.76 12.55
CA TYR A 260 -15.20 15.79 12.26
C TYR A 260 -15.69 14.35 12.10
N GLY A 261 -16.04 13.95 10.87
CA GLY A 261 -16.29 12.55 10.56
C GLY A 261 -15.13 11.66 11.06
N TRP A 262 -15.45 10.51 11.65
CA TRP A 262 -14.47 9.58 12.25
C TRP A 262 -13.30 9.19 11.32
N ARG A 263 -13.49 9.30 10.00
CA ARG A 263 -12.45 9.14 8.98
C ARG A 263 -11.30 10.15 9.08
N ASN A 264 -11.51 11.29 9.73
CA ASN A 264 -10.52 12.36 9.87
C ASN A 264 -9.72 12.32 11.18
N VAL A 265 -10.00 11.38 12.09
CA VAL A 265 -9.26 11.26 13.35
C VAL A 265 -8.01 10.41 13.13
N THR A 266 -6.82 10.98 13.24
CA THR A 266 -5.53 10.26 13.07
C THR A 266 -4.66 10.35 14.32
N ALA A 267 -3.65 9.48 14.45
CA ALA A 267 -2.67 9.57 15.53
C ALA A 267 -1.99 10.96 15.55
N SER A 268 -1.66 11.51 14.38
CA SER A 268 -1.09 12.85 14.25
C SER A 268 -2.05 13.97 14.68
N LEU A 269 -3.35 13.84 14.37
CA LEU A 269 -4.36 14.78 14.88
C LEU A 269 -4.50 14.69 16.40
N LEU A 270 -4.51 13.48 16.96
CA LEU A 270 -4.56 13.31 18.41
C LEU A 270 -3.31 13.90 19.08
N ALA A 271 -2.12 13.67 18.52
CA ALA A 271 -0.87 14.25 19.03
C ALA A 271 -0.83 15.79 18.94
N SER A 272 -1.47 16.39 17.93
CA SER A 272 -1.55 17.86 17.83
C SER A 272 -2.54 18.46 18.82
N LEU A 273 -3.64 17.74 19.11
CA LEU A 273 -4.63 18.14 20.11
C LEU A 273 -4.11 17.95 21.55
N HIS A 274 -3.48 16.82 21.83
CA HIS A 274 -2.78 16.55 23.09
C HIS A 274 -1.40 15.91 22.80
N PRO A 275 -0.32 16.67 22.94
CA PRO A 275 1.04 16.16 22.76
C PRO A 275 1.36 14.97 23.68
N PRO A 276 2.22 14.02 23.26
CA PRO A 276 2.62 12.88 24.10
C PRO A 276 3.27 13.31 25.44
N PRO A 277 3.06 12.58 26.55
CA PRO A 277 2.22 11.39 26.66
C PRO A 277 0.72 11.72 26.77
N ALA A 278 -0.11 11.02 26.00
CA ALA A 278 -1.57 11.12 26.06
C ALA A 278 -2.21 9.72 25.99
N VAL A 279 -3.32 9.51 26.69
CA VAL A 279 -4.04 8.23 26.75
C VAL A 279 -5.46 8.43 26.23
N TYR A 280 -5.87 7.57 25.29
CA TYR A 280 -7.17 7.69 24.62
C TYR A 280 -7.99 6.40 24.73
N TYR A 281 -9.26 6.53 25.09
CA TYR A 281 -10.25 5.46 24.92
C TYR A 281 -10.89 5.54 23.53
N ILE A 282 -10.09 5.23 22.50
CA ILE A 282 -10.49 5.34 21.10
C ILE A 282 -10.11 4.08 20.31
N TYR A 283 -10.77 3.87 19.17
CA TYR A 283 -10.35 2.93 18.15
C TYR A 283 -9.92 3.73 16.92
N LEU A 284 -8.70 3.51 16.44
CA LEU A 284 -8.20 4.07 15.19
C LEU A 284 -7.90 2.91 14.23
N PRO A 285 -8.56 2.85 13.06
CA PRO A 285 -8.17 1.96 11.98
C PRO A 285 -6.66 2.05 11.66
N PRO A 286 -6.01 0.95 11.22
CA PRO A 286 -4.55 0.90 11.03
C PRO A 286 -4.01 1.97 10.07
N GLY A 287 -4.78 2.34 9.04
CA GLY A 287 -4.41 3.42 8.11
C GLY A 287 -4.30 4.81 8.74
N GLN A 288 -4.91 5.03 9.91
CA GLN A 288 -4.88 6.30 10.64
C GLN A 288 -3.71 6.40 11.64
N LEU A 289 -2.91 5.34 11.76
CA LEU A 289 -1.73 5.24 12.64
C LEU A 289 -0.40 5.39 11.90
N ALA A 290 -0.42 5.36 10.56
CA ALA A 290 0.78 5.45 9.76
C ALA A 290 1.46 6.82 9.97
N GLU A 291 2.53 6.84 10.74
CA GLU A 291 3.41 7.99 10.82
C GLU A 291 4.20 8.13 9.51
N LYS A 292 4.19 9.35 8.97
CA LYS A 292 5.20 9.77 8.00
C LYS A 292 6.38 10.31 8.78
N GLU A 293 7.56 9.83 8.40
CA GLU A 293 8.91 10.31 8.75
C GLU A 293 9.60 9.62 9.93
N ALA A 294 10.73 8.98 9.63
CA ALA A 294 11.86 8.95 10.53
C ALA A 294 12.91 9.92 9.97
N ALA A 295 13.23 10.96 10.73
CA ALA A 295 14.34 11.85 10.42
C ALA A 295 15.65 11.04 10.38
N SER A 296 16.31 11.01 9.23
CA SER A 296 17.66 10.45 9.10
C SER A 296 18.68 11.49 9.57
N LEU A 297 19.05 11.42 10.85
CA LEU A 297 20.27 12.08 11.29
C LEU A 297 21.46 11.33 10.67
N GLN A 298 22.21 12.00 9.79
CA GLN A 298 23.41 11.42 9.18
C GLN A 298 24.50 11.27 10.26
N PRO A 299 24.96 10.04 10.56
CA PRO A 299 26.07 9.85 11.48
C PRO A 299 27.38 10.37 10.86
N ALA A 300 28.36 10.69 11.72
CA ALA A 300 29.72 10.96 11.26
C ALA A 300 30.26 9.74 10.51
N THR A 301 30.60 9.91 9.23
CA THR A 301 31.13 8.82 8.40
C THR A 301 32.64 8.73 8.54
N GLY A 302 33.15 7.52 8.73
CA GLY A 302 34.59 7.26 8.88
C GLY A 302 34.89 5.76 8.79
N PRO A 303 36.12 5.36 8.43
CA PRO A 303 36.53 3.96 8.43
C PRO A 303 36.60 3.44 9.88
N GLY A 304 36.30 2.15 10.05
CA GLY A 304 36.30 1.52 11.37
C GLY A 304 36.52 0.02 11.27
N ARG A 305 37.19 -0.55 12.28
CA ARG A 305 37.33 -1.99 12.47
C ARG A 305 36.00 -2.74 12.45
N VAL A 306 34.89 -2.12 12.82
CA VAL A 306 33.52 -2.63 12.59
C VAL A 306 32.83 -1.76 11.56
N VAL A 307 32.19 -2.37 10.57
CA VAL A 307 31.46 -1.68 9.52
C VAL A 307 29.97 -1.80 9.77
N VAL A 308 29.26 -0.67 9.82
CA VAL A 308 27.80 -0.59 9.80
C VAL A 308 27.37 -0.18 8.40
N ASP A 309 26.60 -1.03 7.74
CA ASP A 309 26.10 -0.78 6.41
C ASP A 309 24.89 0.17 6.45
N LEU A 310 24.95 1.29 5.74
CA LEU A 310 23.83 2.20 5.47
C LEU A 310 23.45 2.24 3.98
N SER A 311 24.23 1.57 3.12
CA SER A 311 24.10 1.61 1.66
C SER A 311 22.84 0.94 1.12
N HIS A 312 22.23 0.04 1.89
CA HIS A 312 20.95 -0.61 1.57
C HIS A 312 19.76 0.02 2.30
N GLY A 313 19.92 1.29 2.74
CA GLY A 313 18.89 2.03 3.47
C GLY A 313 18.56 1.39 4.82
N ASN A 314 19.56 0.75 5.43
CA ASN A 314 19.50 0.21 6.79
C ASN A 314 19.03 1.29 7.76
N ARG A 315 17.96 0.99 8.53
CA ARG A 315 17.33 1.94 9.44
C ARG A 315 17.97 1.90 10.83
N VAL A 316 19.28 2.16 10.87
CA VAL A 316 20.07 2.18 12.10
C VAL A 316 20.89 3.47 12.19
N SER A 317 21.07 3.96 13.42
CA SER A 317 21.87 5.14 13.71
C SER A 317 22.88 4.86 14.82
N TRP A 318 23.76 5.84 15.09
CA TRP A 318 24.63 5.79 16.27
C TRP A 318 23.82 5.57 17.55
N TRP A 319 22.68 6.27 17.68
CA TRP A 319 21.83 6.18 18.86
C TRP A 319 21.13 4.83 19.00
N SER A 320 20.82 4.19 17.88
CA SER A 320 20.22 2.86 17.85
C SER A 320 21.15 1.77 18.39
N LEU A 321 22.48 1.99 18.33
CA LEU A 321 23.49 1.01 18.75
C LEU A 321 24.35 1.49 19.92
N ASP A 322 23.99 2.61 20.57
CA ASP A 322 24.86 3.33 21.50
C ASP A 322 25.47 2.42 22.58
N ALA A 323 24.67 1.51 23.17
CA ALA A 323 25.16 0.58 24.18
C ALA A 323 26.22 -0.39 23.64
N LEU A 324 26.05 -0.91 22.42
CA LEU A 324 27.04 -1.78 21.77
C LEU A 324 28.30 -0.99 21.40
N LEU A 325 28.13 0.22 20.85
CA LEU A 325 29.24 1.09 20.47
C LEU A 325 30.09 1.47 21.69
N ALA A 326 29.45 1.75 22.83
CA ALA A 326 30.13 2.04 24.09
C ALA A 326 30.97 0.86 24.58
N GLU A 327 30.46 -0.38 24.50
CA GLU A 327 31.22 -1.57 24.87
C GLU A 327 32.37 -1.88 23.88
N LEU A 328 32.16 -1.64 22.59
CA LEU A 328 33.23 -1.74 21.58
C LEU A 328 34.34 -0.70 21.80
N ALA A 329 33.98 0.53 22.15
CA ALA A 329 34.94 1.59 22.45
C ALA A 329 35.82 1.26 23.66
N LYS A 330 35.26 0.66 24.71
CA LYS A 330 36.03 0.15 25.88
C LYS A 330 37.07 -0.91 25.49
N LEU A 331 36.87 -1.59 24.36
CA LEU A 331 37.77 -2.60 23.79
C LEU A 331 38.69 -2.03 22.69
N ASN A 332 38.76 -0.70 22.53
CA ASN A 332 39.51 -0.01 21.48
C ASN A 332 39.10 -0.44 20.06
N VAL A 333 37.83 -0.77 19.86
CA VAL A 333 37.27 -1.11 18.54
C VAL A 333 36.52 0.10 17.99
N THR A 334 37.02 0.64 16.87
CA THR A 334 36.38 1.73 16.13
C THR A 334 35.24 1.21 15.25
N VAL A 335 34.18 1.99 15.09
CA VAL A 335 33.02 1.65 14.25
C VAL A 335 32.82 2.71 13.18
N GLY A 336 32.60 2.28 11.93
CA GLY A 336 32.38 3.14 10.78
C GLY A 336 31.00 2.92 10.16
N PHE A 337 30.25 4.00 9.94
CA PHE A 337 28.96 3.99 9.26
C PHE A 337 29.16 4.39 7.80
N LEU A 338 28.78 3.52 6.86
CA LEU A 338 29.11 3.68 5.44
C LEU A 338 27.85 3.63 4.57
N ASP A 339 27.66 4.68 3.79
CA ASP A 339 26.46 5.00 3.00
C ASP A 339 26.48 4.48 1.56
N THR A 340 27.60 3.93 1.10
CA THR A 340 27.76 3.36 -0.25
C THR A 340 28.40 1.99 -0.18
N TRP A 341 27.91 1.05 -1.00
CA TRP A 341 28.40 -0.34 -0.97
C TRP A 341 29.89 -0.43 -1.30
N ASP A 342 30.39 0.42 -2.20
CA ASP A 342 31.81 0.45 -2.53
C ASP A 342 32.70 0.79 -1.32
N ARG A 343 32.23 1.67 -0.43
CA ARG A 343 32.94 1.94 0.84
C ARG A 343 32.86 0.74 1.77
N VAL A 344 31.68 0.13 1.92
CA VAL A 344 31.49 -1.10 2.70
C VAL A 344 32.45 -2.18 2.24
N ARG A 345 32.41 -2.54 0.95
CA ARG A 345 33.29 -3.53 0.33
C ARG A 345 34.77 -3.28 0.61
N ARG A 346 35.25 -2.04 0.45
CA ARG A 346 36.67 -1.70 0.70
C ARG A 346 37.05 -1.92 2.16
N GLU A 347 36.20 -1.49 3.08
CA GLU A 347 36.46 -1.64 4.52
C GLU A 347 36.33 -3.10 4.98
N LEU A 348 35.50 -3.94 4.34
CA LEU A 348 35.41 -5.38 4.63
C LEU A 348 36.74 -6.14 4.49
N ALA A 349 37.72 -5.60 3.75
CA ALA A 349 39.05 -6.20 3.65
C ALA A 349 39.83 -6.19 4.98
N ASN A 350 39.54 -5.22 5.85
CA ASN A 350 40.24 -4.99 7.13
C ASN A 350 39.29 -5.01 8.35
N ALA A 351 37.98 -5.04 8.14
CA ALA A 351 36.99 -5.10 9.20
C ALA A 351 37.06 -6.44 9.96
N SER A 352 36.69 -6.42 11.24
CA SER A 352 36.44 -7.62 12.05
C SER A 352 34.95 -7.99 12.07
N ALA A 353 34.05 -7.03 11.86
CA ALA A 353 32.62 -7.28 11.77
C ALA A 353 31.89 -6.40 10.76
N LEU A 354 30.79 -6.93 10.23
CA LEU A 354 29.77 -6.21 9.44
C LEU A 354 28.44 -6.26 10.18
N ILE A 355 27.80 -5.11 10.38
CA ILE A 355 26.46 -4.97 10.95
C ILE A 355 25.49 -4.55 9.85
N VAL A 356 24.46 -5.36 9.64
CA VAL A 356 23.33 -5.09 8.74
C VAL A 356 22.07 -5.05 9.60
N ALA A 357 21.36 -3.92 9.61
CA ALA A 357 20.27 -3.66 10.54
C ALA A 357 19.07 -3.02 9.85
N ALA A 358 17.97 -3.79 9.75
CA ALA A 358 16.73 -3.39 9.09
C ALA A 358 16.95 -2.69 7.71
N PRO A 359 17.61 -3.36 6.74
CA PRO A 359 17.75 -2.83 5.38
C PRO A 359 16.39 -2.61 4.74
N THR A 360 16.29 -1.59 3.89
CA THR A 360 15.07 -1.26 3.13
C THR A 360 15.21 -1.64 1.65
N ARG A 361 16.41 -1.97 1.20
CA ARG A 361 16.71 -2.47 -0.16
C ARG A 361 17.37 -3.85 -0.10
N PRO A 362 17.05 -4.77 -1.03
CA PRO A 362 17.69 -6.08 -1.10
C PRO A 362 19.14 -5.98 -1.57
N TYR A 363 19.96 -6.95 -1.13
CA TYR A 363 21.33 -7.14 -1.60
C TYR A 363 21.34 -7.91 -2.92
N THR A 364 22.27 -7.56 -3.81
CA THR A 364 22.47 -8.31 -5.07
C THR A 364 23.23 -9.61 -4.84
N SER A 365 23.24 -10.50 -5.83
CA SER A 365 23.96 -11.78 -5.74
C SER A 365 25.47 -11.59 -5.58
N GLU A 366 26.03 -10.54 -6.16
CA GLU A 366 27.44 -10.17 -6.06
C GLU A 366 27.77 -9.67 -4.67
N GLU A 367 26.94 -8.78 -4.11
CA GLU A 367 27.11 -8.23 -2.76
C GLU A 367 27.02 -9.35 -1.71
N VAL A 368 26.04 -10.25 -1.86
CA VAL A 368 25.89 -11.43 -0.99
C VAL A 368 27.14 -12.31 -1.00
N LYS A 369 27.75 -12.55 -2.18
CA LYS A 369 29.01 -13.31 -2.28
C LYS A 369 30.17 -12.60 -1.56
N GLU A 370 30.28 -11.29 -1.69
CA GLU A 370 31.33 -10.51 -1.01
C GLU A 370 31.19 -10.57 0.52
N VAL A 371 29.96 -10.48 1.06
CA VAL A 371 29.69 -10.68 2.48
C VAL A 371 30.01 -12.11 2.90
N GLU A 372 29.60 -13.10 2.11
CA GLU A 372 29.88 -14.50 2.40
C GLU A 372 31.40 -14.79 2.48
N GLU A 373 32.17 -14.24 1.55
CA GLU A 373 33.63 -14.34 1.56
C GLU A 373 34.25 -13.66 2.78
N PHE A 374 33.75 -12.48 3.16
CA PHE A 374 34.17 -11.81 4.39
C PHE A 374 33.97 -12.71 5.62
N VAL A 375 32.79 -13.31 5.77
CA VAL A 375 32.51 -14.21 6.90
C VAL A 375 33.40 -15.46 6.81
N LYS A 376 33.53 -16.10 5.65
CA LYS A 376 34.38 -17.31 5.48
C LYS A 376 35.81 -17.10 5.96
N ARG A 377 36.36 -15.90 5.82
CA ARG A 377 37.73 -15.54 6.23
C ARG A 377 37.90 -15.26 7.72
N GLY A 378 36.84 -15.35 8.53
CA GLY A 378 36.89 -15.10 9.97
C GLY A 378 36.10 -13.87 10.44
N GLY A 379 35.35 -13.21 9.54
CA GLY A 379 34.52 -12.06 9.87
C GLY A 379 33.31 -12.41 10.74
N VAL A 380 32.85 -11.45 11.53
CA VAL A 380 31.57 -11.53 12.24
C VAL A 380 30.50 -10.79 11.45
N LEU A 381 29.41 -11.47 11.10
CA LEU A 381 28.23 -10.86 10.51
C LEU A 381 27.12 -10.76 11.54
N LEU A 382 26.69 -9.54 11.85
CA LEU A 382 25.56 -9.27 12.71
C LEU A 382 24.36 -8.84 11.85
N LEU A 383 23.31 -9.67 11.84
CA LEU A 383 22.06 -9.41 11.16
C LEU A 383 21.00 -9.02 12.20
N LEU A 384 20.54 -7.78 12.16
CA LEU A 384 19.54 -7.26 13.08
C LEU A 384 18.25 -6.91 12.32
N TYR A 385 17.12 -7.32 12.86
CA TYR A 385 15.81 -6.99 12.30
C TYR A 385 14.80 -6.74 13.39
N ASP A 386 14.00 -5.69 13.24
CA ASP A 386 13.00 -5.29 14.21
C ASP A 386 11.72 -4.89 13.44
N PRO A 387 10.58 -5.57 13.67
CA PRO A 387 9.30 -5.23 13.05
C PRO A 387 8.86 -3.78 13.21
N ALA A 388 9.24 -3.09 14.30
CA ALA A 388 8.90 -1.68 14.49
C ALA A 388 9.63 -0.75 13.49
N TYR A 389 10.73 -1.23 12.91
CA TYR A 389 11.52 -0.52 11.90
C TYR A 389 11.10 -0.89 10.47
N GLU A 390 10.08 -1.72 10.29
CA GLU A 390 9.54 -2.09 8.97
C GLU A 390 8.59 -0.99 8.47
N TYR A 391 9.08 0.01 7.72
CA TYR A 391 8.18 0.93 7.01
C TYR A 391 8.64 1.18 5.58
N ILE A 392 7.81 0.76 4.63
CA ILE A 392 7.97 0.99 3.18
C ILE A 392 6.70 1.69 2.62
N GLY A 393 5.99 2.47 3.45
CA GLY A 393 4.75 3.13 3.03
C GLY A 393 3.55 2.17 2.87
N TYR A 394 2.43 2.72 2.40
CA TYR A 394 1.16 2.00 2.16
C TYR A 394 1.32 0.85 1.14
N GLU A 395 2.30 0.95 0.22
CA GLU A 395 2.61 -0.09 -0.78
C GLU A 395 3.45 -1.27 -0.21
N GLY A 396 4.14 -1.08 0.91
CA GLY A 396 4.89 -2.16 1.59
C GLY A 396 3.98 -3.24 2.18
N LEU A 397 2.80 -2.83 2.66
CA LEU A 397 1.78 -3.72 3.23
C LEU A 397 1.13 -4.65 2.19
N SER A 398 1.07 -4.23 0.92
CA SER A 398 0.50 -5.04 -0.18
C SER A 398 1.49 -6.03 -0.80
N ASN A 399 2.80 -5.85 -0.61
CA ASN A 399 3.82 -6.58 -1.37
C ASN A 399 4.52 -7.72 -0.61
N TYR A 400 4.12 -8.05 0.63
CA TYR A 400 4.70 -9.18 1.39
C TYR A 400 6.25 -9.14 1.49
N ILE A 401 6.83 -7.95 1.54
CA ILE A 401 8.28 -7.77 1.44
C ILE A 401 8.93 -7.77 2.83
N THR A 402 9.15 -8.96 3.40
CA THR A 402 10.30 -9.17 4.32
C THR A 402 11.63 -9.28 3.54
N ALA A 403 11.67 -8.79 2.30
CA ALA A 403 12.67 -9.16 1.31
C ALA A 403 14.08 -8.59 1.53
N PRO A 404 14.30 -7.37 2.08
CA PRO A 404 15.65 -6.83 2.17
C PRO A 404 16.58 -7.65 3.07
N ILE A 405 16.24 -7.87 4.34
CA ILE A 405 17.16 -8.58 5.25
C ILE A 405 17.32 -10.05 4.85
N ASN A 406 16.22 -10.67 4.40
CA ASN A 406 16.23 -12.07 4.00
C ASN A 406 16.96 -12.30 2.66
N SER A 407 17.15 -11.28 1.83
CA SER A 407 18.01 -11.35 0.63
C SER A 407 19.46 -11.70 0.95
N LEU A 408 19.93 -11.33 2.15
CA LEU A 408 21.26 -11.67 2.66
C LEU A 408 21.21 -12.85 3.64
N ALA A 409 20.30 -12.83 4.61
CA ALA A 409 20.24 -13.82 5.70
C ALA A 409 20.07 -15.26 5.19
N SER A 410 19.26 -15.44 4.15
CA SER A 410 18.97 -16.76 3.57
C SER A 410 20.21 -17.48 3.05
N ARG A 411 21.23 -16.74 2.62
CA ARG A 411 22.53 -17.30 2.20
C ARG A 411 23.18 -18.12 3.31
N PHE A 412 22.97 -17.73 4.56
CA PHE A 412 23.52 -18.35 5.76
C PHE A 412 22.53 -19.32 6.43
N GLY A 413 21.43 -19.70 5.75
CA GLY A 413 20.42 -20.59 6.33
C GLY A 413 19.64 -19.97 7.49
N VAL A 414 19.48 -18.63 7.47
CA VAL A 414 18.71 -17.86 8.44
C VAL A 414 17.58 -17.12 7.72
N THR A 415 16.41 -17.07 8.32
CA THR A 415 15.30 -16.23 7.84
C THR A 415 14.61 -15.54 9.02
N PHE A 416 14.32 -14.26 8.87
CA PHE A 416 13.48 -13.50 9.81
C PHE A 416 12.02 -13.69 9.44
N ALA A 417 11.20 -14.06 10.42
CA ALA A 417 9.78 -14.21 10.25
C ALA A 417 9.11 -12.83 10.04
N TYR A 418 7.96 -12.85 9.38
CA TYR A 418 7.10 -11.69 9.30
C TYR A 418 6.28 -11.55 10.58
N GLY A 419 5.95 -10.32 10.98
CA GLY A 419 5.22 -10.03 12.21
C GLY A 419 6.09 -9.98 13.47
N TYR A 420 5.44 -9.78 14.60
CA TYR A 420 6.05 -9.60 15.91
C TYR A 420 5.59 -10.68 16.89
N LEU A 421 6.42 -10.95 17.89
CA LEU A 421 6.12 -11.84 18.99
C LEU A 421 5.42 -11.08 20.11
N TYR A 422 4.43 -11.71 20.73
CA TYR A 422 3.77 -11.16 21.90
C TYR A 422 3.31 -12.25 22.86
N SER A 423 3.14 -11.90 24.13
CA SER A 423 2.69 -12.81 25.17
C SER A 423 1.65 -12.11 26.04
N PRO A 424 0.38 -12.55 26.05
CA PRO A 424 -0.65 -11.92 26.88
C PRO A 424 -0.41 -12.03 28.39
N SER A 425 0.34 -13.04 28.85
CA SER A 425 0.48 -13.37 30.27
C SER A 425 1.93 -13.36 30.79
N ASP A 426 2.94 -13.56 29.95
CA ASP A 426 4.35 -13.65 30.33
C ASP A 426 5.18 -12.63 29.52
N HIS A 427 5.15 -11.37 29.96
CA HIS A 427 5.75 -10.22 29.27
C HIS A 427 6.28 -9.16 30.26
N PHE A 428 7.14 -8.27 29.77
CA PHE A 428 7.68 -7.14 30.54
C PHE A 428 6.82 -5.88 30.35
N GLY A 429 5.88 -5.64 31.27
CA GLY A 429 5.05 -4.43 31.34
C GLY A 429 4.00 -4.27 30.24
N PHE A 430 4.33 -4.64 29.00
CA PHE A 430 3.48 -4.56 27.82
C PHE A 430 3.57 -5.86 27.02
N TYR A 431 2.43 -6.33 26.48
CA TYR A 431 2.30 -7.68 25.91
C TYR A 431 3.25 -7.98 24.72
N ARG A 432 3.74 -6.97 24.00
CA ARG A 432 4.74 -7.14 22.91
C ARG A 432 6.19 -7.26 23.40
N ASN A 433 6.43 -7.06 24.70
CA ASN A 433 7.78 -7.09 25.27
C ASN A 433 8.03 -8.48 25.86
N VAL A 434 8.72 -9.32 25.10
CA VAL A 434 8.84 -10.75 25.39
C VAL A 434 10.11 -11.05 26.18
N TYR A 435 9.99 -12.00 27.12
CA TYR A 435 11.15 -12.59 27.79
C TYR A 435 11.80 -13.66 26.92
N VAL A 436 13.12 -13.79 27.02
CA VAL A 436 13.91 -14.87 26.41
C VAL A 436 14.66 -15.57 27.53
N ARG A 437 14.44 -16.87 27.73
CA ARG A 437 14.94 -17.60 28.92
C ARG A 437 15.69 -18.88 28.59
N ARG A 438 15.63 -19.36 27.34
CA ARG A 438 16.40 -20.52 26.90
C ARG A 438 17.46 -20.07 25.91
N PHE A 439 18.69 -20.52 26.14
CA PHE A 439 19.86 -20.16 25.35
C PHE A 439 20.69 -21.40 25.05
N THR A 440 21.41 -21.39 23.93
CA THR A 440 22.48 -22.36 23.70
C THR A 440 23.68 -22.08 24.60
N ASN A 441 24.56 -23.06 24.75
CA ASN A 441 25.81 -22.90 25.48
C ASN A 441 26.88 -22.19 24.62
N ALA A 442 26.60 -20.95 24.22
CA ALA A 442 27.51 -20.10 23.45
C ALA A 442 28.07 -18.97 24.32
N SER A 443 29.31 -18.55 24.06
CA SER A 443 30.00 -17.51 24.83
C SER A 443 29.24 -16.17 24.86
N VAL A 444 28.50 -15.85 23.80
CA VAL A 444 27.67 -14.65 23.73
C VAL A 444 26.56 -14.61 24.79
N PHE A 445 26.08 -15.77 25.25
CA PHE A 445 25.05 -15.92 26.30
C PHE A 445 25.64 -16.27 27.67
N SER A 446 26.97 -16.19 27.85
CA SER A 446 27.59 -16.52 29.14
C SER A 446 27.12 -15.56 30.24
N GLY A 447 26.52 -16.11 31.30
CA GLY A 447 25.96 -15.34 32.42
C GLY A 447 24.63 -14.64 32.11
N VAL A 448 24.01 -14.92 30.97
CA VAL A 448 22.67 -14.42 30.59
C VAL A 448 21.64 -15.46 31.02
N ARG A 449 20.72 -15.09 31.92
CA ARG A 449 19.59 -15.92 32.36
C ARG A 449 18.29 -15.49 31.72
N GLU A 450 18.14 -14.19 31.46
CA GLU A 450 16.95 -13.63 30.86
C GLU A 450 17.29 -12.40 30.01
N LEU A 451 16.75 -12.33 28.79
CA LEU A 451 16.69 -11.10 28.01
C LEU A 451 15.27 -10.58 27.94
N VAL A 452 15.13 -9.27 27.78
CA VAL A 452 13.86 -8.63 27.46
C VAL A 452 13.99 -7.98 26.10
N LEU A 453 13.18 -8.41 25.14
CA LEU A 453 13.16 -7.88 23.78
C LEU A 453 11.83 -7.15 23.53
N LEU A 454 11.88 -6.03 22.83
CA LEU A 454 10.73 -5.15 22.59
C LEU A 454 10.31 -5.28 21.13
N THR A 455 9.07 -5.71 20.91
CA THR A 455 8.52 -5.85 19.56
C THR A 455 9.31 -6.84 18.67
N ALA A 456 10.00 -7.80 19.30
CA ALA A 456 10.87 -8.75 18.61
C ALA A 456 10.15 -9.63 17.59
N THR A 457 10.89 -10.17 16.62
CA THR A 457 10.39 -11.20 15.70
C THR A 457 11.07 -12.56 15.91
N ALA A 458 10.49 -13.59 15.29
CA ALA A 458 11.07 -14.92 15.26
C ALA A 458 12.20 -15.01 14.20
N VAL A 459 13.29 -15.69 14.54
CA VAL A 459 14.41 -16.04 13.66
C VAL A 459 14.38 -17.54 13.43
N ARG A 460 14.23 -17.98 12.19
CA ARG A 460 14.19 -19.40 11.82
C ARG A 460 15.52 -19.85 11.24
N SER A 461 16.10 -20.91 11.81
CA SER A 461 17.34 -21.52 11.33
C SER A 461 17.47 -22.96 11.83
N ARG A 462 18.42 -23.74 11.28
CA ARG A 462 18.88 -24.98 11.92
C ARG A 462 19.83 -24.72 13.11
N HIS A 463 20.30 -23.48 13.26
CA HIS A 463 21.28 -23.06 14.25
C HIS A 463 20.69 -22.00 15.21
N GLU A 464 19.46 -22.23 15.66
CA GLU A 464 18.78 -21.40 16.65
C GLU A 464 19.58 -21.34 17.97
N ALA A 465 19.52 -20.19 18.63
CA ALA A 465 20.44 -19.85 19.70
C ALA A 465 19.78 -19.31 20.98
N ALA A 466 18.61 -18.67 20.85
CA ALA A 466 17.84 -18.16 21.99
C ALA A 466 16.34 -18.25 21.69
N TRP A 467 15.53 -18.63 22.68
CA TRP A 467 14.09 -18.87 22.52
C TRP A 467 13.24 -18.19 23.59
N VAL A 468 12.08 -17.69 23.15
CA VAL A 468 11.00 -17.20 24.03
C VAL A 468 10.24 -18.37 24.65
N PRO A 469 9.53 -18.18 25.78
CA PRO A 469 8.65 -19.19 26.36
C PRO A 469 7.57 -19.69 25.37
N SER A 470 7.15 -20.95 25.52
CA SER A 470 6.21 -21.62 24.60
C SER A 470 4.79 -21.02 24.53
N GLY A 471 4.42 -20.16 25.48
CA GLY A 471 3.16 -19.41 25.46
C GLY A 471 3.19 -18.15 24.58
N THR A 472 4.34 -17.82 23.98
CA THR A 472 4.50 -16.64 23.13
C THR A 472 3.86 -16.88 21.77
N ILE A 473 3.19 -15.88 21.21
CA ILE A 473 2.44 -15.96 19.96
C ILE A 473 3.15 -15.14 18.89
N LEU A 474 3.32 -15.72 17.70
CA LEU A 474 3.72 -14.96 16.51
C LEU A 474 2.49 -14.34 15.85
N SER A 475 2.46 -13.01 15.72
CA SER A 475 1.25 -12.26 15.33
C SER A 475 0.64 -12.64 13.99
N VAL A 476 1.46 -13.11 13.04
CA VAL A 476 0.98 -13.55 11.72
C VAL A 476 0.53 -15.01 11.68
N ALA A 477 1.05 -15.84 12.60
CA ALA A 477 0.64 -17.23 12.71
C ALA A 477 -0.60 -17.37 13.62
N GLU A 478 -0.79 -16.44 14.55
CA GLU A 478 -1.83 -16.48 15.59
C GLU A 478 -1.79 -17.78 16.42
N GLU A 479 -0.60 -18.38 16.55
CA GLU A 479 -0.36 -19.64 17.24
C GLU A 479 0.65 -19.46 18.39
N PRO A 480 0.40 -20.00 19.59
CA PRO A 480 1.40 -20.04 20.66
C PRO A 480 2.48 -21.07 20.33
N GLY A 481 3.73 -20.72 20.58
CA GLY A 481 4.85 -21.61 20.34
C GLY A 481 6.15 -21.15 20.97
N GLU A 482 7.13 -22.03 20.92
CA GLU A 482 8.49 -21.72 21.32
C GLU A 482 9.27 -21.21 20.11
N TYR A 483 9.32 -19.89 19.95
CA TYR A 483 9.99 -19.26 18.82
C TYR A 483 11.44 -18.90 19.16
N ALA A 484 12.37 -19.20 18.26
CA ALA A 484 13.71 -18.65 18.36
C ALA A 484 13.69 -17.16 18.01
N VAL A 485 14.46 -16.35 18.73
CA VAL A 485 14.66 -14.90 18.48
C VAL A 485 16.09 -14.59 18.05
N ALA A 486 16.98 -15.58 18.15
CA ALA A 486 18.35 -15.47 17.67
C ALA A 486 18.82 -16.78 17.03
N ALA A 487 19.71 -16.66 16.04
CA ALA A 487 20.45 -17.78 15.46
C ALA A 487 21.94 -17.46 15.47
N LEU A 488 22.77 -18.46 15.79
CA LEU A 488 24.22 -18.32 15.91
C LEU A 488 24.89 -19.51 15.22
N LEU A 489 25.66 -19.23 14.17
CA LEU A 489 26.34 -20.26 13.39
C LEU A 489 27.75 -19.84 12.98
N ASN A 490 28.56 -20.85 12.68
CA ASN A 490 29.85 -20.67 12.04
C ASN A 490 29.70 -20.81 10.53
N TRP A 491 30.42 -20.00 9.77
CA TRP A 491 30.44 -20.06 8.32
C TRP A 491 31.88 -19.90 7.83
N GLY A 492 32.51 -21.01 7.43
CA GLY A 492 33.97 -21.08 7.31
C GLY A 492 34.62 -20.82 8.67
N ASN A 493 35.53 -19.84 8.74
CA ASN A 493 36.19 -19.46 9.99
C ASN A 493 35.49 -18.33 10.74
N GLY A 494 34.42 -17.75 10.19
CA GLY A 494 33.68 -16.63 10.79
C GLY A 494 32.40 -17.05 11.49
N THR A 495 31.70 -16.05 12.01
CA THR A 495 30.49 -16.23 12.81
C THR A 495 29.37 -15.35 12.27
N VAL A 496 28.17 -15.90 12.19
CA VAL A 496 26.94 -15.17 11.87
C VAL A 496 26.05 -15.20 13.11
N LEU A 497 25.66 -14.01 13.59
CA LEU A 497 24.63 -13.83 14.61
C LEU A 497 23.46 -13.08 13.99
N ALA A 498 22.28 -13.69 14.04
CA ALA A 498 21.03 -13.04 13.68
C ALA A 498 20.19 -12.81 14.93
N LEU A 499 19.62 -11.62 15.09
CA LEU A 499 18.80 -11.23 16.23
C LEU A 499 17.55 -10.47 15.76
N GLY A 500 16.38 -10.95 16.18
CA GLY A 500 15.08 -10.39 15.82
C GLY A 500 14.67 -9.15 16.62
N ASP A 501 15.63 -8.35 17.08
CA ASP A 501 15.40 -7.13 17.87
C ASP A 501 16.59 -6.16 17.71
N ILE A 502 16.29 -4.86 17.51
CA ILE A 502 17.28 -3.77 17.50
C ILE A 502 17.16 -2.94 18.80
N THR A 503 15.94 -2.79 19.30
CA THR A 503 15.60 -1.93 20.44
C THR A 503 16.38 -2.27 21.73
N LEU A 504 16.80 -3.52 21.91
CA LEU A 504 17.69 -4.01 22.97
C LEU A 504 18.99 -3.18 23.10
N PHE A 505 19.51 -2.59 22.03
CA PHE A 505 20.76 -1.82 22.07
C PHE A 505 20.58 -0.36 22.53
N THR A 506 19.34 0.07 22.77
CA THR A 506 19.01 1.47 23.08
C THR A 506 18.67 1.67 24.56
N GLU A 507 18.93 2.86 25.10
CA GLU A 507 18.51 3.22 26.47
C GLU A 507 17.01 3.55 26.49
N PRO A 508 16.24 3.12 27.52
CA PRO A 508 16.69 2.39 28.72
C PRO A 508 16.73 0.84 28.55
N PHE A 509 16.34 0.33 27.38
CA PHE A 509 16.08 -1.10 27.16
C PHE A 509 17.30 -2.00 27.25
N CYS A 510 18.49 -1.48 26.95
CA CYS A 510 19.77 -2.17 27.13
C CYS A 510 20.09 -2.52 28.59
N ARG A 511 19.37 -1.94 29.56
CA ARG A 511 19.51 -2.20 31.00
C ARG A 511 18.47 -3.19 31.56
N LEU A 512 17.51 -3.62 30.75
CA LEU A 512 16.50 -4.59 31.19
C LEU A 512 17.10 -5.99 31.33
N ALA A 513 16.75 -6.68 32.42
CA ALA A 513 17.26 -8.02 32.74
C ALA A 513 18.78 -8.13 32.49
N ASP A 514 19.23 -9.16 31.76
CA ASP A 514 20.65 -9.38 31.45
C ASP A 514 21.07 -8.81 30.07
N ASN A 515 20.29 -7.90 29.47
CA ASN A 515 20.58 -7.33 28.15
C ASN A 515 21.99 -6.73 28.09
N SER A 516 22.42 -6.00 29.13
CA SER A 516 23.77 -5.42 29.19
C SER A 516 24.87 -6.48 29.20
N ALA A 517 24.63 -7.66 29.79
CA ALA A 517 25.60 -8.76 29.81
C ALA A 517 25.75 -9.38 28.41
N PHE A 518 24.64 -9.59 27.70
CA PHE A 518 24.64 -10.02 26.32
C PHE A 518 25.40 -9.04 25.40
N ILE A 519 25.13 -7.74 25.51
CA ILE A 519 25.80 -6.70 24.71
C ILE A 519 27.31 -6.71 24.96
N ARG A 520 27.75 -6.82 26.22
CA ARG A 520 29.19 -6.94 26.56
C ARG A 520 29.83 -8.18 25.94
N ASN A 521 29.16 -9.32 26.00
CA ASN A 521 29.68 -10.55 25.41
C ASN A 521 29.74 -10.48 23.88
N LEU A 522 28.75 -9.84 23.24
CA LEU A 522 28.74 -9.57 21.80
C LEU A 522 29.89 -8.66 21.38
N ALA A 523 30.15 -7.57 22.13
CA ALA A 523 31.28 -6.69 21.87
C ALA A 523 32.62 -7.44 21.93
N ARG A 524 32.79 -8.35 22.91
CA ARG A 524 33.99 -9.21 23.01
C ARG A 524 34.11 -10.17 21.82
N LEU A 525 33.00 -10.77 21.39
CA LEU A 525 32.98 -11.64 20.21
C LEU A 525 33.47 -10.88 18.97
N ILE A 526 32.97 -9.66 18.75
CA ILE A 526 33.38 -8.79 17.64
C ILE A 526 34.86 -8.36 17.77
N ALA A 527 35.30 -8.00 18.98
CA ALA A 527 36.66 -7.54 19.24
C ALA A 527 37.72 -8.64 19.08
N ASN A 528 37.35 -9.89 19.32
CA ASN A 528 38.24 -11.05 19.19
C ASN A 528 38.32 -11.60 17.76
N ALA A 529 37.45 -11.15 16.85
CA ALA A 529 37.49 -11.58 15.47
C ALA A 529 38.72 -11.01 14.74
N THR A 530 39.45 -11.90 14.06
CA THR A 530 40.67 -11.58 13.29
C THR A 530 40.58 -12.19 11.88
N PRO A 531 39.84 -11.57 10.96
CA PRO A 531 39.68 -12.11 9.61
C PRO A 531 40.99 -12.07 8.83
N ALA A 532 41.20 -13.04 7.94
CA ALA A 532 42.34 -13.02 7.04
C ALA A 532 42.26 -11.78 6.12
N ARG A 533 43.31 -10.95 6.16
CA ARG A 533 43.40 -9.72 5.35
C ARG A 533 43.45 -10.04 3.87
N VAL A 534 42.75 -9.25 3.07
CA VAL A 534 42.78 -9.33 1.61
C VAL A 534 43.41 -8.08 1.05
N GLN A 535 44.40 -8.23 0.17
CA GLN A 535 44.83 -7.12 -0.67
C GLN A 535 43.73 -6.84 -1.69
N VAL A 536 42.99 -5.75 -1.48
CA VAL A 536 42.06 -5.25 -2.49
C VAL A 536 42.93 -4.72 -3.64
N LYS A 537 43.04 -5.49 -4.72
CA LYS A 537 43.72 -5.04 -5.93
C LYS A 537 42.84 -3.97 -6.56
N GLU A 538 43.21 -2.70 -6.39
CA GLU A 538 42.50 -1.60 -7.02
C GLU A 538 42.55 -1.78 -8.54
N GLN A 539 41.41 -2.06 -9.14
CA GLN A 539 41.24 -1.98 -10.57
C GLN A 539 41.26 -0.49 -10.94
N ARG A 540 42.25 -0.11 -11.75
CA ARG A 540 42.44 1.24 -12.25
C ARG A 540 42.50 1.19 -13.77
N LEU A 541 41.91 2.20 -14.43
CA LEU A 541 42.01 2.38 -15.88
C LEU A 541 42.82 3.64 -16.18
N GLU A 542 43.86 3.47 -16.99
CA GLU A 542 44.67 4.58 -17.50
C GLU A 542 43.93 5.40 -18.55
N ARG A 543 44.43 6.61 -18.82
CA ARG A 543 43.92 7.47 -19.90
C ARG A 543 44.08 6.75 -21.25
N PRO A 544 43.05 6.72 -22.11
CA PRO A 544 43.15 6.07 -23.41
C PRO A 544 44.19 6.73 -24.32
N VAL A 545 45.02 5.92 -24.97
CA VAL A 545 46.02 6.40 -25.95
C VAL A 545 45.52 6.12 -27.37
N LEU A 546 45.01 7.18 -28.02
CA LEU A 546 44.44 7.15 -29.37
C LEU A 546 45.24 8.10 -30.28
N PRO A 547 46.28 7.65 -30.99
CA PRO A 547 47.11 8.51 -31.83
C PRO A 547 46.32 9.17 -32.98
N VAL A 548 46.80 10.30 -33.49
CA VAL A 548 46.26 10.94 -34.71
C VAL A 548 46.27 9.94 -35.86
N GLY A 549 45.13 9.83 -36.57
CA GLY A 549 44.88 8.79 -37.57
C GLY A 549 44.07 7.59 -37.04
N THR A 550 43.74 7.53 -35.74
CA THR A 550 42.88 6.48 -35.20
C THR A 550 41.45 6.61 -35.76
N VAL A 551 40.91 5.50 -36.27
CA VAL A 551 39.54 5.38 -36.78
C VAL A 551 38.77 4.36 -35.96
N LYS A 552 37.57 4.72 -35.53
CA LYS A 552 36.60 3.83 -34.86
C LYS A 552 35.31 3.81 -35.64
N VAL A 553 34.79 2.61 -35.91
CA VAL A 553 33.45 2.42 -36.48
C VAL A 553 32.56 1.88 -35.37
N PHE A 554 31.40 2.48 -35.18
CA PHE A 554 30.38 2.06 -34.22
C PHE A 554 29.11 1.65 -34.95
N GLU A 555 28.39 0.68 -34.42
CA GLU A 555 26.96 0.52 -34.69
C GLU A 555 26.19 1.35 -33.67
N VAL A 556 25.31 2.23 -34.15
CA VAL A 556 24.41 3.04 -33.34
C VAL A 556 23.00 2.52 -33.57
N ARG A 557 22.25 2.30 -32.48
CA ARG A 557 20.82 1.99 -32.51
C ARG A 557 20.05 3.10 -31.82
N GLU A 558 19.15 3.74 -32.54
CA GLU A 558 18.28 4.81 -32.04
C GLU A 558 16.83 4.45 -32.37
N ASP A 559 16.00 4.33 -31.33
CA ASP A 559 14.57 4.03 -31.44
C ASP A 559 14.21 2.85 -32.38
N GLY A 560 15.12 1.87 -32.50
CA GLY A 560 14.94 0.64 -33.28
C GLY A 560 15.66 0.61 -34.63
N GLU A 561 16.13 1.75 -35.13
CA GLU A 561 16.89 1.85 -36.38
C GLU A 561 18.40 1.76 -36.12
N ALA A 562 19.13 1.01 -36.96
CA ALA A 562 20.57 0.78 -36.80
C ALA A 562 21.36 1.43 -37.94
N TYR A 563 22.40 2.20 -37.60
CA TYR A 563 23.30 2.83 -38.57
C TYR A 563 24.76 2.83 -38.12
N ALA A 564 25.67 3.05 -39.07
CA ALA A 564 27.10 3.12 -38.79
C ALA A 564 27.52 4.56 -38.47
N MET A 565 28.32 4.73 -37.41
CA MET A 565 28.95 5.99 -37.05
C MET A 565 30.48 5.83 -37.11
N THR A 566 31.15 6.68 -37.88
CA THR A 566 32.62 6.66 -37.99
C THR A 566 33.21 7.83 -37.23
N TRP A 567 34.07 7.54 -36.26
CA TRP A 567 34.84 8.52 -35.50
C TRP A 567 36.29 8.48 -35.98
N ARG A 568 36.87 9.62 -36.34
CA ARG A 568 38.27 9.74 -36.78
C ARG A 568 38.99 10.84 -36.01
N ARG A 569 40.15 10.53 -35.44
CA ARG A 569 41.06 11.54 -34.90
C ARG A 569 41.92 12.10 -36.04
N VAL A 570 41.62 13.32 -36.49
CA VAL A 570 42.27 13.92 -37.68
C VAL A 570 43.40 14.88 -37.32
N GLY A 571 43.45 15.35 -36.08
CA GLY A 571 44.55 16.15 -35.54
C GLY A 571 44.72 15.96 -34.03
N GLU A 572 45.68 16.67 -33.44
CA GLU A 572 45.89 16.63 -31.98
C GLU A 572 44.66 17.14 -31.22
N ASN A 573 44.01 18.16 -31.79
CA ASN A 573 42.90 18.91 -31.21
C ASN A 573 41.59 18.79 -32.02
N GLU A 574 41.50 17.85 -32.96
CA GLU A 574 40.35 17.73 -33.85
C GLU A 574 39.93 16.28 -34.08
N VAL A 575 38.63 16.05 -33.97
CA VAL A 575 37.95 14.78 -34.24
C VAL A 575 36.78 15.02 -35.20
N ILE A 576 36.62 14.13 -36.16
CA ILE A 576 35.47 14.12 -37.08
C ILE A 576 34.60 12.90 -36.78
N VAL A 577 33.30 13.10 -36.70
CA VAL A 577 32.28 12.06 -36.55
C VAL A 577 31.33 12.11 -37.74
N GLU A 578 31.25 11.02 -38.48
CA GLU A 578 30.41 10.88 -39.67
C GLU A 578 29.29 9.87 -39.39
N THR A 579 28.06 10.24 -39.76
CA THR A 579 26.87 9.37 -39.76
C THR A 579 26.21 9.44 -41.14
N PRO A 580 25.19 8.60 -41.46
CA PRO A 580 24.43 8.75 -42.70
C PRO A 580 23.66 10.07 -42.81
N TYR A 581 23.44 10.75 -41.68
CA TYR A 581 22.60 11.93 -41.59
C TYR A 581 23.41 13.24 -41.55
N TYR A 582 24.59 13.22 -40.92
CA TYR A 582 25.41 14.42 -40.70
C TYR A 582 26.89 14.11 -40.50
N THR A 583 27.71 15.16 -40.64
CA THR A 583 29.13 15.17 -40.25
C THR A 583 29.36 16.23 -39.19
N ALA A 584 29.93 15.82 -38.05
CA ALA A 584 30.25 16.69 -36.92
C ALA A 584 31.77 16.79 -36.71
N ARG A 585 32.26 18.00 -36.44
CA ARG A 585 33.66 18.28 -36.08
C ARG A 585 33.71 18.71 -34.62
N TYR A 586 34.64 18.12 -33.86
CA TYR A 586 34.84 18.39 -32.44
C TYR A 586 36.24 18.93 -32.23
N PHE A 587 36.35 20.07 -31.55
CA PHE A 587 37.58 20.80 -31.31
C PHE A 587 37.95 20.81 -29.83
N TYR A 588 39.20 20.49 -29.54
CA TYR A 588 39.71 20.30 -28.18
C TYR A 588 40.80 21.31 -27.85
N VAL A 589 40.84 21.74 -26.58
CA VAL A 589 41.91 22.56 -26.01
C VAL A 589 42.44 21.83 -24.78
N ASP A 590 43.74 21.53 -24.74
CA ASP A 590 44.37 20.73 -23.68
C ASP A 590 43.69 19.37 -23.44
N GLY A 591 43.17 18.75 -24.50
CA GLY A 591 42.43 17.48 -24.45
C GLY A 591 40.95 17.61 -24.03
N LYS A 592 40.49 18.80 -23.66
CA LYS A 592 39.11 19.07 -23.22
C LYS A 592 38.27 19.61 -24.38
N LEU A 593 37.01 19.16 -24.49
CA LEU A 593 36.13 19.59 -25.57
C LEU A 593 35.74 21.07 -25.39
N LYS A 594 36.10 21.93 -26.36
CA LYS A 594 35.80 23.37 -26.32
C LYS A 594 34.70 23.76 -27.28
N GLU A 595 34.62 23.12 -28.43
CA GLU A 595 33.68 23.48 -29.49
C GLU A 595 33.30 22.25 -30.33
N TRP A 596 32.08 22.24 -30.86
CA TRP A 596 31.69 21.33 -31.94
C TRP A 596 30.81 22.03 -32.98
N GLU A 597 30.85 21.52 -34.21
CA GLU A 597 30.06 22.00 -35.34
C GLU A 597 29.46 20.81 -36.11
N ALA A 598 28.16 20.85 -36.40
CA ALA A 598 27.46 19.86 -37.23
C ALA A 598 26.26 20.52 -37.93
N ASP A 599 26.06 20.26 -39.22
CA ASP A 599 24.89 20.70 -40.01
C ASP A 599 24.51 22.19 -39.85
N GLY A 600 25.50 23.09 -39.86
CA GLY A 600 25.26 24.53 -39.71
C GLY A 600 24.91 24.97 -38.28
N VAL A 601 25.01 24.06 -37.31
CA VAL A 601 24.94 24.33 -35.89
C VAL A 601 26.34 24.31 -35.29
N LYS A 602 26.72 25.37 -34.57
CA LYS A 602 27.99 25.47 -33.85
C LYS A 602 27.74 25.69 -32.37
N CYS A 603 28.37 24.90 -31.51
CA CYS A 603 28.31 25.06 -30.06
C CYS A 603 29.70 25.33 -29.50
N THR A 604 29.86 26.42 -28.76
CA THR A 604 31.11 26.77 -28.07
C THR A 604 30.85 26.84 -26.57
N TYR A 605 31.60 26.07 -25.78
CA TYR A 605 31.52 26.10 -24.31
C TYR A 605 32.32 27.28 -23.76
N ASP A 606 31.81 27.94 -22.71
CA ASP A 606 32.47 29.05 -22.02
C ASP A 606 33.83 28.59 -21.46
N GLU A 607 33.86 27.39 -20.86
CA GLU A 607 35.05 26.66 -20.44
C GLU A 607 35.09 25.27 -21.11
N PRO A 608 36.26 24.75 -21.52
CA PRO A 608 36.35 23.39 -22.06
C PRO A 608 35.79 22.33 -21.08
N LEU A 609 34.97 21.40 -21.58
CA LEU A 609 34.38 20.35 -20.75
C LEU A 609 35.44 19.46 -20.13
N PRO A 610 35.35 19.13 -18.83
CA PRO A 610 36.37 18.34 -18.16
C PRO A 610 36.38 16.91 -18.69
N GLU A 611 37.58 16.37 -18.82
CA GLU A 611 37.75 14.94 -19.10
C GLU A 611 37.51 14.10 -17.84
N PRO A 612 37.22 12.81 -18.01
CA PRO A 612 37.27 11.86 -16.90
C PRO A 612 38.62 11.98 -16.17
N PRO A 613 38.64 12.00 -14.83
CA PRO A 613 39.84 12.23 -14.03
C PRO A 613 40.70 10.96 -13.98
N PHE A 614 41.31 10.60 -15.12
CA PHE A 614 42.23 9.48 -15.20
C PHE A 614 43.39 9.66 -14.20
N ARG A 615 43.85 8.62 -13.51
CA ARG A 615 43.47 7.19 -13.60
C ARG A 615 42.12 6.90 -12.94
N LEU A 616 41.20 6.28 -13.67
CA LEU A 616 39.87 5.97 -13.16
C LEU A 616 39.95 4.80 -12.19
N ALA A 617 39.43 5.00 -10.99
CA ALA A 617 39.19 3.97 -9.98
C ALA A 617 37.68 3.84 -9.71
N ARG A 618 37.24 2.70 -9.16
CA ARG A 618 35.83 2.49 -8.82
C ARG A 618 35.35 3.55 -7.82
N GLY A 619 34.23 4.20 -8.10
CA GLY A 619 33.69 5.31 -7.31
C GLY A 619 34.32 6.68 -7.60
N SER A 620 35.28 6.78 -8.53
CA SER A 620 35.73 8.09 -9.03
C SER A 620 34.53 8.82 -9.60
N SER A 621 34.34 10.07 -9.20
CA SER A 621 33.24 10.90 -9.66
C SER A 621 33.70 12.32 -9.94
N TRP A 622 33.04 12.95 -10.89
CA TRP A 622 33.29 14.34 -11.25
C TRP A 622 31.98 14.99 -11.65
N ASN A 623 31.85 16.25 -11.25
CA ASN A 623 30.73 17.10 -11.58
C ASN A 623 31.25 18.30 -12.36
N TYR A 624 30.44 18.82 -13.25
CA TYR A 624 30.79 20.02 -14.00
C TYR A 624 29.56 20.82 -14.38
N SER A 625 29.78 22.11 -14.52
CA SER A 625 28.78 23.08 -14.97
C SER A 625 29.48 24.02 -15.93
N ALA A 626 29.02 24.07 -17.18
CA ALA A 626 29.62 24.87 -18.24
C ALA A 626 28.52 25.62 -18.99
N GLY A 627 28.65 26.94 -19.06
CA GLY A 627 27.88 27.75 -20.00
C GLY A 627 28.26 27.39 -21.43
N PHE A 628 27.32 27.50 -22.37
CA PHE A 628 27.61 27.35 -23.79
C PHE A 628 26.82 28.34 -24.64
N THR A 629 27.38 28.64 -25.81
CA THR A 629 26.74 29.45 -26.86
C THR A 629 26.50 28.55 -28.08
N LEU A 630 25.23 28.40 -28.46
CA LEU A 630 24.78 27.64 -29.62
C LEU A 630 24.40 28.61 -30.74
N ILE A 631 25.04 28.48 -31.90
CA ILE A 631 24.75 29.25 -33.11
C ILE A 631 23.98 28.34 -34.06
N VAL A 632 22.73 28.68 -34.36
CA VAL A 632 21.88 27.96 -35.32
C VAL A 632 21.39 28.97 -36.37
N GLU A 633 21.71 28.74 -37.65
CA GLU A 633 21.32 29.64 -38.76
C GLU A 633 21.69 31.13 -38.51
N GLY A 634 22.83 31.37 -37.85
CA GLY A 634 23.32 32.71 -37.51
C GLY A 634 22.67 33.38 -36.29
N ARG A 635 21.82 32.66 -35.53
CA ARG A 635 21.25 33.13 -34.26
C ARG A 635 21.95 32.48 -33.08
N GLU A 636 22.27 33.28 -32.06
CA GLU A 636 22.93 32.83 -30.83
C GLU A 636 21.91 32.50 -29.73
N TYR A 637 22.10 31.34 -29.10
CA TYR A 637 21.34 30.88 -27.94
C TYR A 637 22.30 30.54 -26.82
N ARG A 638 22.03 31.07 -25.62
CA ARG A 638 22.85 30.79 -24.44
C ARG A 638 22.24 29.68 -23.61
N GLY A 639 23.07 28.75 -23.17
CA GLY A 639 22.65 27.63 -22.35
C GLY A 639 23.64 27.28 -21.24
N LEU A 640 23.23 26.33 -20.41
CA LEU A 640 23.98 25.73 -19.33
C LEU A 640 23.93 24.22 -19.46
N LEU A 641 25.10 23.58 -19.40
CA LEU A 641 25.24 22.12 -19.30
C LEU A 641 25.76 21.79 -17.91
N GLU A 642 25.06 20.90 -17.22
CA GLU A 642 25.48 20.32 -15.95
C GLU A 642 25.64 18.81 -16.11
N GLY A 643 26.76 18.26 -15.63
CA GLY A 643 27.05 16.84 -15.73
C GLY A 643 27.52 16.25 -14.42
N ARG A 644 27.09 15.01 -14.15
CA ARG A 644 27.58 14.17 -13.05
C ARG A 644 27.87 12.78 -13.57
N GLU A 645 29.10 12.33 -13.33
CA GLU A 645 29.57 11.03 -13.80
C GLU A 645 30.26 10.26 -12.68
N VAL A 646 30.06 8.94 -12.63
CA VAL A 646 30.58 8.05 -11.59
C VAL A 646 31.01 6.71 -12.18
N VAL A 647 32.24 6.27 -11.90
CA VAL A 647 32.70 4.93 -12.24
C VAL A 647 32.01 3.91 -11.33
N GLU A 648 31.07 3.11 -11.85
CA GLU A 648 30.32 2.12 -11.05
C GLU A 648 31.00 0.76 -10.96
N SER A 649 31.70 0.34 -12.01
CA SER A 649 32.33 -0.98 -12.06
C SER A 649 33.46 -1.02 -13.09
N PHE A 650 34.20 -2.12 -13.08
CA PHE A 650 35.04 -2.51 -14.21
C PHE A 650 34.58 -3.86 -14.71
N GLU A 651 34.53 -4.02 -16.02
CA GLU A 651 34.04 -5.24 -16.66
C GLU A 651 34.68 -5.44 -18.03
N ASN A 652 34.65 -6.68 -18.51
CA ASN A 652 35.09 -7.02 -19.85
C ASN A 652 33.92 -6.86 -20.82
N VAL A 653 34.06 -5.96 -21.79
CA VAL A 653 33.04 -5.67 -22.81
C VAL A 653 33.52 -6.19 -24.16
N THR A 654 32.72 -7.04 -24.79
CA THR A 654 32.99 -7.57 -26.13
C THR A 654 32.39 -6.63 -27.18
N ALA A 655 33.24 -6.10 -28.06
CA ALA A 655 32.85 -5.32 -29.24
C ALA A 655 32.27 -6.22 -30.34
N LEU A 656 31.65 -5.64 -31.37
CA LEU A 656 31.02 -6.40 -32.46
C LEU A 656 32.03 -7.11 -33.39
N ASP A 657 33.32 -6.73 -33.34
CA ASP A 657 34.41 -7.47 -34.00
C ASP A 657 34.89 -8.69 -33.19
N GLY A 658 34.28 -8.96 -32.04
CA GLY A 658 34.62 -10.07 -31.14
C GLY A 658 35.80 -9.78 -30.20
N ARG A 659 36.44 -8.61 -30.28
CA ARG A 659 37.50 -8.23 -29.34
C ARG A 659 36.90 -7.84 -27.99
N THR A 660 37.54 -8.30 -26.92
CA THR A 660 37.14 -7.98 -25.55
C THR A 660 38.04 -6.90 -24.99
N TYR A 661 37.43 -5.86 -24.41
CA TYR A 661 38.12 -4.73 -23.81
C TYR A 661 37.81 -4.67 -22.31
N PHE A 662 38.84 -4.54 -21.48
CA PHE A 662 38.66 -4.21 -20.07
C PHE A 662 38.23 -2.75 -19.98
N CYS A 663 37.05 -2.51 -19.42
CA CYS A 663 36.40 -1.20 -19.41
C CYS A 663 36.02 -0.76 -18.00
N ALA A 664 36.10 0.54 -17.75
CA ALA A 664 35.36 1.19 -16.67
C ALA A 664 33.93 1.47 -17.15
N SER A 665 32.92 1.02 -16.40
CA SER A 665 31.52 1.38 -16.61
C SER A 665 31.22 2.65 -15.83
N ILE A 666 30.78 3.70 -16.52
CA ILE A 666 30.57 5.03 -15.98
C ILE A 666 29.10 5.39 -16.14
N ARG A 667 28.41 5.60 -15.01
CA ARG A 667 27.06 6.16 -15.02
C ARG A 667 27.15 7.66 -15.25
N LEU A 668 26.30 8.17 -16.13
CA LEU A 668 26.22 9.59 -16.49
C LEU A 668 24.81 10.14 -16.28
N GLU A 669 24.74 11.38 -15.79
CA GLU A 669 23.55 12.22 -15.80
C GLU A 669 23.95 13.62 -16.29
N LEU A 670 23.38 14.04 -17.43
CA LEU A 670 23.60 15.34 -18.04
C LEU A 670 22.28 16.11 -18.09
N VAL A 671 22.32 17.40 -17.76
CA VAL A 671 21.20 18.32 -17.81
C VAL A 671 21.61 19.53 -18.63
N GLU A 672 20.99 19.71 -19.79
CA GLU A 672 21.17 20.85 -20.67
C GLU A 672 19.96 21.77 -20.58
N ARG A 673 20.19 23.07 -20.43
CA ARG A 673 19.13 24.09 -20.39
C ARG A 673 19.50 25.24 -21.32
N PHE A 674 18.61 25.62 -22.22
CA PHE A 674 18.76 26.87 -22.97
C PHE A 674 17.39 27.49 -23.28
N SER A 675 17.36 28.80 -23.48
CA SER A 675 16.12 29.52 -23.83
C SER A 675 16.16 29.95 -25.29
N SER A 676 15.05 29.73 -25.99
CA SER A 676 14.84 30.16 -27.37
C SER A 676 13.42 30.73 -27.51
N GLY A 677 13.30 31.99 -27.92
CA GLY A 677 11.99 32.61 -28.19
C GLY A 677 11.03 32.69 -26.99
N GLY A 678 11.56 32.71 -25.76
CA GLY A 678 10.75 32.71 -24.52
C GLY A 678 10.39 31.31 -23.99
N ILE A 679 10.73 30.25 -24.74
CA ILE A 679 10.53 28.85 -24.34
C ILE A 679 11.82 28.32 -23.72
N THR A 680 11.72 27.66 -22.58
CA THR A 680 12.85 26.98 -21.93
C THR A 680 12.91 25.52 -22.37
N VAL A 681 14.00 25.14 -23.03
CA VAL A 681 14.27 23.76 -23.40
C VAL A 681 15.15 23.13 -22.33
N VAL A 682 14.70 22.01 -21.75
CA VAL A 682 15.49 21.20 -20.83
C VAL A 682 15.65 19.79 -21.39
N THR A 683 16.89 19.36 -21.59
CA THR A 683 17.24 18.00 -22.00
C THR A 683 17.96 17.30 -20.86
N ILE A 684 17.48 16.12 -20.46
CA ILE A 684 18.09 15.28 -19.42
C ILE A 684 18.51 13.96 -20.06
N THR A 685 19.82 13.68 -20.06
CA THR A 685 20.40 12.44 -20.58
C THR A 685 20.92 11.61 -19.43
N ARG A 686 20.46 10.36 -19.31
CA ARG A 686 20.92 9.41 -18.28
C ARG A 686 21.34 8.11 -18.92
N GLY A 687 22.35 7.46 -18.37
CA GLY A 687 22.74 6.14 -18.82
C GLY A 687 24.15 5.75 -18.42
N TYR A 688 24.75 4.90 -19.24
CA TYR A 688 26.06 4.30 -19.00
C TYR A 688 26.92 4.39 -20.24
N TYR A 689 28.22 4.55 -20.03
CA TYR A 689 29.21 4.33 -21.07
C TYR A 689 30.42 3.57 -20.54
N TRP A 690 31.04 2.80 -21.43
CA TRP A 690 32.15 1.91 -21.13
C TRP A 690 33.39 2.40 -21.86
N VAL A 691 34.42 2.75 -21.08
CA VAL A 691 35.70 3.24 -21.61
C VAL A 691 36.80 2.24 -21.32
N SER A 692 37.64 1.97 -22.31
CA SER A 692 38.86 1.19 -22.19
C SER A 692 40.09 2.05 -22.46
N ALA A 693 41.21 1.74 -21.80
CA ALA A 693 42.50 2.37 -22.05
C ALA A 693 42.98 2.12 -23.50
N ASP A 694 42.56 1.01 -24.12
CA ASP A 694 42.99 0.66 -25.47
C ASP A 694 42.14 1.31 -26.56
N ALA A 695 40.83 1.50 -26.34
CA ALA A 695 39.88 1.90 -27.38
C ALA A 695 39.20 3.27 -27.11
N GLY A 696 39.34 3.82 -25.89
CA GLY A 696 38.44 4.87 -25.42
C GLY A 696 37.03 4.29 -25.26
N LEU A 697 36.01 5.01 -25.76
CA LEU A 697 34.63 4.53 -25.77
C LEU A 697 34.49 3.19 -26.54
N VAL A 698 33.95 2.17 -25.86
CA VAL A 698 33.63 0.84 -26.41
C VAL A 698 32.13 0.64 -26.55
N LYS A 699 31.36 1.08 -25.56
CA LYS A 699 29.89 0.93 -25.53
C LYS A 699 29.26 2.17 -24.87
N GLN A 700 28.04 2.52 -25.26
CA GLN A 700 27.19 3.51 -24.58
C GLN A 700 25.72 3.06 -24.65
N SER A 701 24.96 3.32 -23.59
CA SER A 701 23.50 3.15 -23.54
C SER A 701 22.91 4.31 -22.74
N THR A 702 22.11 5.14 -23.40
CA THR A 702 21.56 6.36 -22.80
C THR A 702 20.10 6.57 -23.19
N THR A 703 19.33 7.12 -22.26
CA THR A 703 17.99 7.65 -22.48
C THR A 703 18.00 9.16 -22.33
N THR A 704 17.51 9.85 -23.35
CA THR A 704 17.40 11.31 -23.38
C THR A 704 15.94 11.72 -23.29
N LYS A 705 15.61 12.54 -22.29
CA LYS A 705 14.28 13.15 -22.13
C LYS A 705 14.37 14.64 -22.48
N ARG A 706 13.52 15.11 -23.39
CA ARG A 706 13.42 16.54 -23.72
C ARG A 706 12.09 17.12 -23.25
N SER A 707 12.13 18.32 -22.68
CA SER A 707 10.96 19.06 -22.22
C SER A 707 11.01 20.52 -22.64
N TYR A 708 9.83 21.10 -22.92
CA TYR A 708 9.61 22.50 -23.23
C TYR A 708 8.68 23.08 -22.17
N ASP A 709 9.09 24.12 -21.45
CA ASP A 709 8.27 24.79 -20.42
C ASP A 709 7.56 23.81 -19.44
N SER A 710 8.26 22.75 -19.04
CA SER A 710 7.80 21.66 -18.14
C SER A 710 6.95 20.57 -18.77
N GLU A 711 6.57 20.67 -20.05
CA GLU A 711 5.88 19.61 -20.78
C GLU A 711 6.88 18.64 -21.44
N THR A 712 6.66 17.33 -21.26
CA THR A 712 7.54 16.30 -21.82
C THR A 712 7.23 16.09 -23.30
N ALA A 713 8.20 16.32 -24.17
CA ALA A 713 8.00 16.22 -25.62
C ALA A 713 8.41 14.87 -26.22
N GLY A 714 9.21 14.08 -25.50
CA GLY A 714 9.61 12.75 -25.98
C GLY A 714 10.77 12.14 -25.20
N PHE A 715 10.99 10.85 -25.46
CA PHE A 715 12.12 10.07 -24.99
C PHE A 715 12.81 9.46 -26.21
N MET A 716 14.14 9.45 -26.19
CA MET A 716 14.96 8.77 -27.18
C MET A 716 15.89 7.82 -26.45
N THR A 717 15.99 6.57 -26.91
CA THR A 717 17.02 5.65 -26.41
C THR A 717 18.08 5.44 -27.48
N ARG A 718 19.35 5.56 -27.07
CA ARG A 718 20.52 5.42 -27.93
C ARG A 718 21.45 4.36 -27.37
N GLU A 719 21.79 3.38 -28.19
CA GLU A 719 22.86 2.42 -27.93
C GLU A 719 23.98 2.58 -28.95
N ILE A 720 25.23 2.61 -28.48
CA ILE A 720 26.42 2.67 -29.33
C ILE A 720 27.32 1.49 -28.96
N THR A 721 27.75 0.70 -29.93
CA THR A 721 28.71 -0.39 -29.70
C THR A 721 29.84 -0.34 -30.72
N LEU A 722 31.08 -0.44 -30.26
CA LEU A 722 32.27 -0.48 -31.11
C LEU A 722 32.18 -1.68 -32.05
N LYS A 723 32.34 -1.40 -33.34
CA LYS A 723 32.34 -2.40 -34.41
C LYS A 723 33.73 -2.65 -34.98
N GLU A 724 34.56 -1.61 -35.03
CA GLU A 724 35.92 -1.73 -35.55
C GLU A 724 36.83 -0.64 -34.97
N LEU A 725 38.08 -1.00 -34.65
CA LEU A 725 39.13 -0.07 -34.24
C LEU A 725 40.36 -0.26 -35.13
N ARG A 726 40.77 0.82 -35.82
CA ARG A 726 42.00 0.91 -36.61
C ARG A 726 42.90 1.98 -36.01
N LYS A 727 44.10 1.61 -35.57
CA LYS A 727 45.15 2.55 -35.17
C LYS A 727 46.21 2.60 -36.27
N PRO A 728 46.82 3.76 -36.54
CA PRO A 728 47.99 3.83 -37.41
C PRO A 728 49.12 2.96 -36.86
N ALA A 729 49.90 2.35 -37.75
CA ALA A 729 51.08 1.60 -37.34
C ALA A 729 52.00 2.52 -36.53
N SER A 730 52.43 2.07 -35.35
CA SER A 730 53.46 2.74 -34.58
C SER A 730 54.72 2.83 -35.43
N GLY A 731 55.06 4.04 -35.88
CA GLY A 731 56.34 4.35 -36.51
C GLY A 731 57.48 4.25 -35.52
#